data_AF-A0A5B0DBC2-F1
#
_entry.id   AF-A0A5B0DBC2-F1
#
_cell.length_a   1.000
_cell.length_b   1.000
_cell.length_c   1.000
_cell.angle_alpha   90.00
_cell.angle_beta   90.00
_cell.angle_gamma   90.00
#
_symmetry.space_group_name_H-M   'P 1'
#
loop_
_entity.id
_entity.type
_entity.pdbx_description
1 polymer ?
#
loop_
_entity_poly.entity_id
_entity_poly.type
_entity_poly.pdbx_seq_one_letter_code
_entity_poly.pdbx_strand_id
1 'polypeptide(L)'
;MEFKVDDKIVQAAAQAPKVFVEASIGDGEVYIREPGMQLTAQQIVSLRKYETLGLSLPVRLQDVIAYLNYGAGDEGGVGLKSRDFLRTFTMTYDHAKRWSPLREKIMLTGTDLKVFGGSIIRIGKGIVEVYEDLKASKYLEEHNVNTPEEYQKLKAKIPNLPDLGLPEGDVPDIKAYLNDMLAKVKLCHDKAERVRAELDSFGTDMRAEVLPEIKLRLEFVSKNTYQADIQVLQAEIDQRSKEIDELNKQYDQLVQEAIKSAATFNIGGLILGIYQGVKAEKIRSERNKLKEGQQAANQKMASKSQTLNSLNKVRDDLQNLSYVTIEAEVATQNLMLVWNALATYINASVQEVDKLEEATSLRRFKNQILSIIDPWEQIKVSSDQLLAVFAEADKEYGNNRLTFRSRVQMFSLFDNSGNSVFNMANLRGHDAAVQGTNTTAQMLVEQYDYLPGTVRTMNSLAMTINKITSDLRSQAQTSSIKLERAEKKLKAYQAELEYPDDVDEVREDMEAELKIVSNAMSAQIEDLKSFHASISSPYDRTASEKWVVSLQQDRAFAEELKTKSEEKLAELTEQMKSVSEAIDLIGKAGVEKIGKEAQLSLENLKALGMAPPQIQVALLAVDTIKKMISGIGEAISYLNMLAAYNRLKDKAGDLRVQSRKHTKDIAQIDGKIELVQTLDKLDDGRWEYVNEFSNLVADVEKFSREFKQDKSLPVELRADTAIARIADVVKYMKTIQQS
;
A
#
# COMPACT_ATOMS: atom_id res chain seq x y z
N MET A 1 -13.64 24.48 21.36
CA MET A 1 -14.44 23.83 20.31
C MET A 1 -13.96 22.39 20.26
N GLU A 2 -14.71 21.47 20.87
CA GLU A 2 -14.37 20.03 20.87
C GLU A 2 -14.49 19.51 19.43
N PHE A 3 -13.36 19.22 18.81
CA PHE A 3 -13.32 18.50 17.54
C PHE A 3 -13.52 17.02 17.84
N LYS A 4 -14.75 16.53 17.65
CA LYS A 4 -15.02 15.11 17.58
C LYS A 4 -14.38 14.58 16.29
N VAL A 5 -13.33 13.79 16.45
CA VAL A 5 -12.81 12.90 15.40
C VAL A 5 -13.95 11.95 15.05
N ASP A 6 -14.41 11.98 13.80
CA ASP A 6 -15.46 11.08 13.34
C ASP A 6 -14.85 9.66 13.20
N ASP A 7 -15.01 8.87 14.27
CA ASP A 7 -14.45 7.52 14.47
C ASP A 7 -14.82 6.54 13.34
N LYS A 8 -15.86 6.87 12.55
CA LYS A 8 -16.29 6.11 11.36
C LYS A 8 -15.31 6.21 10.18
N ILE A 9 -14.48 7.26 10.12
CA ILE A 9 -13.53 7.51 9.02
C ILE A 9 -12.20 6.76 9.24
N VAL A 10 -11.77 6.61 10.50
CA VAL A 10 -10.61 5.77 10.89
C VAL A 10 -10.91 4.29 10.67
N GLN A 11 -12.16 3.87 10.93
CA GLN A 11 -12.63 2.51 10.61
C GLN A 11 -12.55 2.19 9.12
N ALA A 12 -12.83 3.15 8.22
CA ALA A 12 -12.77 2.93 6.76
C ALA A 12 -11.34 2.70 6.25
N ALA A 13 -10.33 3.39 6.82
CA ALA A 13 -8.92 3.17 6.48
C ALA A 13 -8.39 1.81 6.97
N ALA A 14 -8.86 1.35 8.14
CA ALA A 14 -8.58 0.01 8.65
C ALA A 14 -9.34 -1.11 7.90
N GLN A 15 -10.40 -0.77 7.16
CA GLN A 15 -11.19 -1.70 6.34
C GLN A 15 -10.69 -1.81 4.89
N ALA A 16 -9.75 -0.98 4.43
CA ALA A 16 -9.21 -1.07 3.07
C ALA A 16 -8.64 -2.47 2.70
N PRO A 17 -7.99 -3.22 3.62
CA PRO A 17 -7.64 -4.62 3.39
C PRO A 17 -8.86 -5.54 3.21
N LYS A 18 -9.96 -5.29 3.92
CA LYS A 18 -11.22 -6.03 3.76
C LYS A 18 -11.92 -5.68 2.45
N VAL A 19 -11.91 -4.43 2.02
CA VAL A 19 -12.43 -4.01 0.70
C VAL A 19 -11.64 -4.68 -0.42
N PHE A 20 -10.31 -4.86 -0.27
CA PHE A 20 -9.50 -5.63 -1.20
C PHE A 20 -9.95 -7.10 -1.27
N VAL A 21 -10.24 -7.73 -0.13
CA VAL A 21 -10.74 -9.11 -0.04
C VAL A 21 -12.19 -9.23 -0.56
N GLU A 22 -13.08 -8.29 -0.25
CA GLU A 22 -14.49 -8.27 -0.69
C GLU A 22 -14.63 -7.98 -2.20
N ALA A 23 -13.84 -7.05 -2.75
CA ALA A 23 -13.75 -6.79 -4.18
C ALA A 23 -13.08 -7.93 -4.96
N SER A 24 -12.18 -8.66 -4.29
CA SER A 24 -11.48 -9.85 -4.81
C SER A 24 -12.36 -11.09 -4.91
N ILE A 25 -13.16 -11.37 -3.87
CA ILE A 25 -14.12 -12.48 -3.76
C ILE A 25 -15.35 -12.22 -4.65
N GLY A 26 -15.58 -10.95 -4.98
CA GLY A 26 -16.74 -10.46 -5.70
C GLY A 26 -18.05 -10.70 -4.92
N ASP A 27 -18.00 -10.51 -3.61
CA ASP A 27 -19.12 -10.61 -2.67
C ASP A 27 -19.93 -9.29 -2.61
N GLY A 28 -19.94 -8.54 -3.71
CA GLY A 28 -20.72 -7.31 -3.88
C GLY A 28 -21.75 -7.49 -4.98
N GLU A 29 -23.02 -7.22 -4.68
CA GLU A 29 -24.21 -7.32 -5.58
C GLU A 29 -24.14 -6.46 -6.87
N VAL A 30 -23.00 -5.85 -7.19
CA VAL A 30 -22.82 -4.95 -8.36
C VAL A 30 -22.43 -5.71 -9.63
N TYR A 31 -22.05 -6.99 -9.54
CA TYR A 31 -21.51 -7.75 -10.66
C TYR A 31 -22.47 -8.84 -11.13
N ILE A 32 -23.33 -8.53 -12.10
CA ILE A 32 -24.05 -9.56 -12.85
C ILE A 32 -23.00 -10.33 -13.66
N ARG A 33 -22.63 -11.53 -13.22
CA ARG A 33 -21.60 -12.37 -13.85
C ARG A 33 -22.25 -13.22 -14.96
N GLU A 34 -21.89 -12.98 -16.22
CA GLU A 34 -22.07 -14.01 -17.25
C GLU A 34 -21.02 -15.13 -17.06
N PRO A 35 -21.34 -16.40 -17.34
CA PRO A 35 -20.39 -17.50 -17.20
C PRO A 35 -19.20 -17.30 -18.16
N GLY A 36 -18.00 -17.04 -17.63
CA GLY A 36 -16.75 -17.18 -18.40
C GLY A 36 -15.80 -15.97 -18.44
N MET A 37 -16.23 -14.75 -18.09
CA MET A 37 -15.34 -13.57 -18.10
C MET A 37 -15.33 -12.83 -16.76
N GLN A 38 -14.14 -12.68 -16.16
CA GLN A 38 -13.93 -12.04 -14.86
C GLN A 38 -13.89 -10.51 -14.92
N LEU A 39 -13.72 -9.92 -16.11
CA LEU A 39 -13.64 -8.48 -16.34
C LEU A 39 -15.04 -7.87 -16.59
N THR A 40 -15.36 -6.78 -15.90
CA THR A 40 -16.67 -6.10 -16.00
C THR A 40 -16.56 -4.68 -16.54
N ALA A 41 -17.68 -4.13 -17.04
CA ALA A 41 -17.74 -2.73 -17.51
C ALA A 41 -17.35 -1.75 -16.40
N GLN A 42 -17.82 -2.00 -15.17
CA GLN A 42 -17.48 -1.20 -13.99
C GLN A 42 -15.98 -1.19 -13.68
N GLN A 43 -15.27 -2.30 -13.91
CA GLN A 43 -13.82 -2.37 -13.71
C GLN A 43 -13.06 -1.50 -14.72
N ILE A 44 -13.52 -1.46 -15.98
CA ILE A 44 -12.99 -0.51 -16.98
C ILE A 44 -13.31 0.94 -16.60
N VAL A 45 -14.50 1.19 -16.03
CA VAL A 45 -14.85 2.51 -15.48
C VAL A 45 -13.92 2.89 -14.32
N SER A 46 -13.57 1.96 -13.42
CA SER A 46 -12.63 2.22 -12.32
C SER A 46 -11.22 2.59 -12.82
N LEU A 47 -10.72 1.92 -13.86
CA LEU A 47 -9.47 2.33 -14.53
C LEU A 47 -9.54 3.76 -15.08
N ARG A 48 -10.67 4.15 -15.67
CA ARG A 48 -10.89 5.51 -16.16
C ARG A 48 -11.03 6.55 -15.05
N LYS A 49 -11.63 6.18 -13.91
CA LYS A 49 -11.67 7.04 -12.71
C LYS A 49 -10.26 7.29 -12.17
N TYR A 50 -9.45 6.23 -12.07
CA TYR A 50 -8.04 6.33 -11.70
C TYR A 50 -7.26 7.22 -12.67
N GLU A 51 -7.40 7.02 -13.98
CA GLU A 51 -6.78 7.88 -14.99
C GLU A 51 -7.16 9.34 -14.80
N THR A 52 -8.47 9.63 -14.66
CA THR A 52 -8.98 10.99 -14.51
C THR A 52 -8.41 11.66 -13.25
N LEU A 53 -8.43 10.95 -12.11
CA LEU A 53 -7.94 11.49 -10.85
C LEU A 53 -6.42 11.66 -10.88
N GLY A 54 -5.67 10.66 -11.36
CA GLY A 54 -4.22 10.71 -11.49
C GLY A 54 -3.75 11.85 -12.39
N LEU A 55 -4.42 12.08 -13.52
CA LEU A 55 -4.13 13.19 -14.44
C LEU A 55 -4.51 14.57 -13.88
N SER A 56 -5.33 14.63 -12.83
CA SER A 56 -5.71 15.89 -12.16
C SER A 56 -4.69 16.35 -11.12
N LEU A 57 -3.73 15.50 -10.74
CA LEU A 57 -2.76 15.81 -9.70
C LEU A 57 -1.74 16.87 -10.16
N PRO A 58 -1.33 17.79 -9.27
CA PRO A 58 -0.32 18.79 -9.60
C PRO A 58 1.08 18.17 -9.70
N VAL A 59 1.74 18.38 -10.84
CA VAL A 59 3.09 17.83 -11.14
C VAL A 59 4.20 18.88 -11.18
N ARG A 60 3.89 20.13 -10.81
CA ARG A 60 4.89 21.19 -10.65
C ARG A 60 4.97 21.57 -9.18
N LEU A 61 6.19 21.78 -8.67
CA LEU A 61 6.40 22.11 -7.26
C LEU A 61 5.56 23.30 -6.78
N GLN A 62 5.41 24.34 -7.60
CA GLN A 62 4.60 25.52 -7.24
C GLN A 62 3.11 25.20 -7.12
N ASP A 63 2.59 24.34 -8.00
CA ASP A 63 1.20 23.91 -7.97
C ASP A 63 0.93 23.01 -6.75
N VAL A 64 1.92 22.18 -6.37
CA VAL A 64 1.86 21.38 -5.14
C VAL A 64 1.89 22.27 -3.89
N ILE A 65 2.75 23.28 -3.85
CA ILE A 65 2.79 24.26 -2.75
C ILE A 65 1.43 24.98 -2.62
N ALA A 66 0.86 25.42 -3.74
CA ALA A 66 -0.45 26.08 -3.77
C ALA A 66 -1.58 25.14 -3.34
N TYR A 67 -1.54 23.88 -3.78
CA TYR A 67 -2.51 22.84 -3.41
C TYR A 67 -2.46 22.51 -1.91
N LEU A 68 -1.26 22.34 -1.35
CA LEU A 68 -1.07 22.05 0.07
C LEU A 68 -1.39 23.24 0.97
N ASN A 69 -1.17 24.49 0.50
CA ASN A 69 -1.55 25.72 1.19
C ASN A 69 -1.21 25.76 2.70
N TYR A 70 0.01 25.35 3.05
CA TYR A 70 0.48 25.32 4.43
C TYR A 70 0.50 26.72 5.08
N GLY A 71 0.49 26.72 6.42
CA GLY A 71 0.61 27.94 7.19
C GLY A 71 1.90 28.70 6.90
N ALA A 72 1.88 30.02 7.12
CA ALA A 72 3.04 30.86 6.89
C ALA A 72 4.28 30.35 7.65
N GLY A 73 5.38 30.15 6.93
CA GLY A 73 6.66 29.67 7.49
C GLY A 73 6.69 28.18 7.87
N ASP A 74 5.67 27.41 7.51
CA ASP A 74 5.62 25.96 7.72
C ASP A 74 5.80 25.22 6.39
N GLU A 75 6.71 24.25 6.36
CA GLU A 75 7.03 23.44 5.18
C GLU A 75 6.51 22.00 5.29
N GLY A 76 5.84 21.66 6.40
CA GLY A 76 5.49 20.28 6.73
C GLY A 76 6.60 19.56 7.49
N GLY A 77 6.21 18.54 8.25
CA GLY A 77 7.15 17.60 8.89
C GLY A 77 7.87 16.71 7.87
N VAL A 78 8.74 15.82 8.38
CA VAL A 78 9.35 14.76 7.57
C VAL A 78 8.25 13.91 6.91
N GLY A 79 8.41 13.60 5.62
CA GLY A 79 7.43 12.86 4.82
C GLY A 79 6.20 13.67 4.38
N LEU A 80 6.08 14.92 4.82
CA LEU A 80 4.96 15.83 4.55
C LEU A 80 5.38 17.11 3.83
N LYS A 81 6.61 17.18 3.30
CA LYS A 81 7.06 18.35 2.55
C LYS A 81 6.42 18.37 1.18
N SER A 82 6.30 19.54 0.57
CA SER A 82 5.77 19.67 -0.80
C SER A 82 6.52 18.83 -1.84
N ARG A 83 7.81 18.54 -1.61
CA ARG A 83 8.59 17.63 -2.47
C ARG A 83 8.18 16.16 -2.31
N ASP A 84 7.77 15.74 -1.12
CA ASP A 84 7.34 14.37 -0.86
C ASP A 84 6.00 14.11 -1.57
N PHE A 85 5.07 15.06 -1.49
CA PHE A 85 3.82 15.02 -2.27
C PHE A 85 4.07 15.10 -3.78
N LEU A 86 4.99 15.96 -4.23
CA LEU A 86 5.34 16.05 -5.65
C LEU A 86 5.84 14.71 -6.20
N ARG A 87 6.65 13.96 -5.43
CA ARG A 87 7.10 12.62 -5.81
C ARG A 87 5.89 11.70 -6.02
N THR A 88 5.02 11.59 -5.02
CA THR A 88 3.82 10.74 -5.09
C THR A 88 2.91 11.15 -6.26
N PHE A 89 2.61 12.44 -6.41
CA PHE A 89 1.73 12.94 -7.46
C PHE A 89 2.29 12.75 -8.86
N THR A 90 3.58 13.02 -9.06
CA THR A 90 4.24 12.83 -10.36
C THR A 90 4.21 11.35 -10.74
N MET A 91 4.54 10.45 -9.81
CA MET A 91 4.55 9.02 -10.06
C MET A 91 3.15 8.49 -10.41
N THR A 92 2.12 8.93 -9.70
CA THR A 92 0.73 8.60 -10.03
C THR A 92 0.28 9.19 -11.36
N TYR A 93 0.64 10.44 -11.66
CA TYR A 93 0.31 11.12 -12.90
C TYR A 93 0.92 10.43 -14.12
N ASP A 94 2.23 10.16 -14.06
CA ASP A 94 2.97 9.51 -15.15
C ASP A 94 2.46 8.10 -15.41
N HIS A 95 2.10 7.37 -14.34
CA HIS A 95 1.47 6.07 -14.47
C HIS A 95 0.06 6.16 -15.09
N ALA A 96 -0.79 7.05 -14.60
CA ALA A 96 -2.14 7.26 -15.11
C ALA A 96 -2.15 7.60 -16.61
N LYS A 97 -1.19 8.40 -17.08
CA LYS A 97 -1.02 8.78 -18.49
C LYS A 97 -0.81 7.59 -19.44
N ARG A 98 -0.32 6.44 -18.94
CA ARG A 98 -0.08 5.24 -19.75
C ARG A 98 -1.36 4.49 -20.10
N TRP A 99 -2.47 4.73 -19.39
CA TRP A 99 -3.70 3.97 -19.57
C TRP A 99 -4.35 4.20 -20.94
N SER A 100 -4.57 5.44 -21.37
CA SER A 100 -5.23 5.72 -22.65
C SER A 100 -4.53 5.06 -23.86
N PRO A 101 -3.20 5.18 -24.05
CA PRO A 101 -2.49 4.47 -25.12
C PRO A 101 -2.59 2.94 -25.02
N LEU A 102 -2.51 2.40 -23.80
CA LEU A 102 -2.63 0.96 -23.56
C LEU A 102 -4.03 0.44 -23.91
N ARG A 103 -5.07 1.16 -23.48
CA ARG A 103 -6.47 0.88 -23.82
C ARG A 103 -6.69 0.83 -25.33
N GLU A 104 -6.14 1.79 -26.07
CA GLU A 104 -6.25 1.81 -27.54
C GLU A 104 -5.62 0.55 -28.15
N LYS A 105 -4.41 0.17 -27.72
CA LYS A 105 -3.75 -1.05 -28.19
C LYS A 105 -4.53 -2.33 -27.86
N ILE A 106 -5.13 -2.40 -26.67
CA ILE A 106 -5.99 -3.53 -26.27
C ILE A 106 -7.19 -3.64 -27.21
N MET A 107 -7.88 -2.54 -27.48
CA MET A 107 -9.06 -2.52 -28.36
C MET A 107 -8.72 -2.91 -29.80
N LEU A 108 -7.63 -2.36 -30.34
CA LEU A 108 -7.15 -2.67 -31.68
C LEU A 108 -6.76 -4.15 -31.79
N THR A 109 -5.97 -4.64 -30.83
CA THR A 109 -5.51 -6.04 -30.85
C THR A 109 -6.67 -7.02 -30.62
N GLY A 110 -7.64 -6.69 -29.76
CA GLY A 110 -8.85 -7.49 -29.58
C GLY A 110 -9.69 -7.60 -30.86
N THR A 111 -9.80 -6.51 -31.62
CA THR A 111 -10.49 -6.51 -32.92
C THR A 111 -9.73 -7.33 -33.96
N ASP A 112 -8.41 -7.18 -34.01
CA ASP A 112 -7.52 -7.99 -34.85
C ASP A 112 -7.70 -9.49 -34.54
N LEU A 113 -7.66 -9.90 -33.27
CA LEU A 113 -7.81 -11.29 -32.85
C LEU A 113 -9.17 -11.87 -33.24
N LYS A 114 -10.26 -11.12 -33.10
CA LYS A 114 -11.59 -11.53 -33.55
C LYS A 114 -11.60 -11.84 -35.05
N VAL A 115 -11.07 -10.92 -35.85
CA VAL A 115 -11.04 -11.03 -37.33
C VAL A 115 -10.15 -12.21 -37.75
N PHE A 116 -8.96 -12.31 -37.15
CA PHE A 116 -8.01 -13.38 -37.46
C PHE A 116 -8.51 -14.75 -37.02
N GLY A 117 -9.13 -14.89 -35.85
CA GLY A 117 -9.73 -16.14 -35.41
C GLY A 117 -10.80 -16.64 -36.39
N GLY A 118 -11.66 -15.75 -36.88
CA GLY A 118 -12.63 -16.08 -37.93
C GLY A 118 -11.99 -16.56 -39.23
N SER A 119 -10.83 -15.99 -39.61
CA SER A 119 -10.09 -16.42 -40.81
C SER A 119 -9.41 -17.77 -40.61
N ILE A 120 -8.75 -18.00 -39.46
CA ILE A 120 -7.99 -19.22 -39.20
C ILE A 120 -8.91 -20.43 -39.08
N ILE A 121 -10.04 -20.31 -38.37
CA ILE A 121 -11.05 -21.37 -38.28
C ILE A 121 -11.57 -21.74 -39.68
N ARG A 122 -11.82 -20.75 -40.53
CA ARG A 122 -12.31 -20.99 -41.91
C ARG A 122 -11.27 -21.71 -42.76
N ILE A 123 -10.01 -21.26 -42.72
CA ILE A 123 -8.93 -21.87 -43.51
C ILE A 123 -8.70 -23.32 -43.04
N GLY A 124 -8.64 -23.57 -41.73
CA GLY A 124 -8.42 -24.93 -41.23
C GLY A 124 -9.57 -25.88 -41.49
N LYS A 125 -10.83 -25.43 -41.36
CA LYS A 125 -11.99 -26.23 -41.78
C LYS A 125 -11.95 -26.54 -43.28
N GLY A 126 -11.56 -25.58 -44.12
CA GLY A 126 -11.35 -25.82 -45.55
C GLY A 126 -10.27 -26.86 -45.85
N ILE A 127 -9.14 -26.85 -45.12
CA ILE A 127 -8.09 -27.88 -45.25
C ILE A 127 -8.62 -29.27 -44.84
N VAL A 128 -9.42 -29.34 -43.77
CA VAL A 128 -10.03 -30.58 -43.30
C VAL A 128 -11.10 -31.10 -44.26
N GLU A 129 -11.95 -30.22 -44.81
CA GLU A 129 -12.98 -30.58 -45.82
C GLU A 129 -12.33 -31.09 -47.11
N VAL A 130 -11.28 -30.43 -47.63
CA VAL A 130 -10.52 -30.90 -48.80
C VAL A 130 -9.91 -32.28 -48.55
N TYR A 131 -9.48 -32.55 -47.31
CA TYR A 131 -8.97 -33.86 -46.91
C TYR A 131 -10.07 -34.93 -46.84
N GLU A 132 -11.22 -34.61 -46.23
CA GLU A 132 -12.37 -35.52 -46.10
C GLU A 132 -13.01 -35.85 -47.47
N ASP A 133 -12.95 -34.92 -48.43
CA ASP A 133 -13.47 -35.08 -49.80
C ASP A 133 -12.55 -35.88 -50.74
N LEU A 134 -11.33 -36.23 -50.34
CA LEU A 134 -10.45 -37.07 -51.15
C LEU A 134 -11.08 -38.46 -51.35
N LYS A 135 -11.35 -38.85 -52.60
CA LYS A 135 -11.88 -40.19 -52.92
C LYS A 135 -11.06 -41.33 -52.32
N ALA A 136 -9.75 -41.13 -52.11
CA ALA A 136 -8.86 -42.11 -51.49
C ALA A 136 -9.18 -42.34 -49.99
N SER A 137 -9.62 -41.34 -49.23
CA SER A 137 -9.95 -41.48 -47.80
C SER A 137 -11.05 -42.51 -47.55
N LYS A 138 -12.10 -42.49 -48.38
CA LYS A 138 -13.16 -43.52 -48.37
C LYS A 138 -12.65 -44.92 -48.64
N TYR A 139 -11.71 -45.10 -49.58
CA TYR A 139 -11.13 -46.42 -49.85
C TYR A 139 -10.14 -46.87 -48.75
N LEU A 140 -9.48 -45.94 -48.06
CA LEU A 140 -8.63 -46.25 -46.90
C LEU A 140 -9.47 -46.73 -45.72
N GLU A 141 -10.59 -46.06 -45.45
CA GLU A 141 -11.56 -46.45 -44.41
C GLU A 141 -12.35 -47.72 -44.78
N GLU A 142 -12.82 -47.88 -46.02
CA GLU A 142 -13.60 -49.06 -46.45
C GLU A 142 -12.78 -50.35 -46.53
N HIS A 143 -11.45 -50.25 -46.67
CA HIS A 143 -10.55 -51.40 -46.85
C HIS A 143 -9.49 -51.55 -45.74
N ASN A 144 -9.59 -50.80 -44.64
CA ASN A 144 -8.67 -50.87 -43.50
C ASN A 144 -7.19 -50.74 -43.92
N VAL A 145 -6.85 -49.66 -44.61
CA VAL A 145 -5.49 -49.42 -45.12
C VAL A 145 -4.85 -48.24 -44.40
N ASN A 146 -3.81 -48.51 -43.60
CA ASN A 146 -3.21 -47.52 -42.70
C ASN A 146 -1.74 -47.26 -43.01
N THR A 147 -1.15 -48.09 -43.86
CA THR A 147 0.23 -47.95 -44.30
C THR A 147 0.35 -47.75 -45.81
N PRO A 148 1.37 -47.02 -46.28
CA PRO A 148 1.66 -46.89 -47.72
C PRO A 148 1.81 -48.25 -48.43
N GLU A 149 2.28 -49.27 -47.71
CA GLU A 149 2.53 -50.62 -48.20
C GLU A 149 1.24 -51.44 -48.37
N GLU A 150 0.27 -51.27 -47.47
CA GLU A 150 -1.07 -51.85 -47.59
C GLU A 150 -1.85 -51.20 -48.73
N TYR A 151 -1.69 -49.89 -48.91
CA TYR A 151 -2.31 -49.17 -50.01
C TYR A 151 -1.77 -49.63 -51.37
N GLN A 152 -0.46 -49.85 -51.48
CA GLN A 152 0.17 -50.45 -52.66
C GLN A 152 -0.40 -51.84 -52.97
N LYS A 153 -0.62 -52.67 -51.93
CA LYS A 153 -1.26 -54.00 -52.07
C LYS A 153 -2.73 -53.91 -52.49
N LEU A 154 -3.46 -52.90 -52.03
CA LEU A 154 -4.86 -52.65 -52.41
C LEU A 154 -4.96 -52.14 -53.86
N LYS A 155 -4.06 -51.24 -54.27
CA LYS A 155 -3.93 -50.71 -55.64
C LYS A 155 -3.67 -51.81 -56.67
N ALA A 156 -2.98 -52.89 -56.26
CA ALA A 156 -2.78 -54.07 -57.10
C ALA A 156 -4.05 -54.93 -57.28
N LYS A 157 -5.05 -54.81 -56.40
CA LYS A 157 -6.30 -55.61 -56.42
C LYS A 157 -7.51 -54.87 -57.00
N ILE A 158 -7.53 -53.54 -56.92
CA ILE A 158 -8.64 -52.69 -57.39
C ILE A 158 -8.16 -51.81 -58.56
N PRO A 159 -8.56 -52.11 -59.81
CA PRO A 159 -8.27 -51.26 -60.95
C PRO A 159 -8.98 -49.90 -60.78
N ASN A 160 -8.24 -48.79 -60.96
CA ASN A 160 -8.68 -47.39 -60.78
C ASN A 160 -8.71 -46.85 -59.34
N LEU A 161 -7.96 -47.43 -58.40
CA LEU A 161 -7.79 -46.83 -57.07
C LEU A 161 -7.13 -45.42 -57.19
N PRO A 162 -7.78 -44.34 -56.69
CA PRO A 162 -7.26 -42.97 -56.79
C PRO A 162 -6.01 -42.83 -55.93
N ASP A 163 -4.91 -42.27 -56.49
CA ASP A 163 -3.59 -42.22 -55.83
C ASP A 163 -3.62 -41.55 -54.44
N LEU A 164 -2.73 -41.96 -53.54
CA LEU A 164 -2.59 -41.38 -52.18
C LEU A 164 -2.13 -39.91 -52.22
N GLY A 165 -1.51 -39.52 -53.32
CA GLY A 165 -1.09 -38.15 -53.54
C GLY A 165 -2.29 -37.24 -53.68
N LEU A 166 -2.27 -36.13 -52.95
CA LEU A 166 -3.05 -34.94 -53.32
C LEU A 166 -2.83 -34.65 -54.82
N PRO A 167 -3.88 -34.33 -55.60
CA PRO A 167 -3.72 -33.92 -56.99
C PRO A 167 -2.62 -32.85 -57.10
N GLU A 168 -1.77 -32.90 -58.13
CA GLU A 168 -0.64 -31.96 -58.28
C GLU A 168 -1.06 -30.48 -58.23
N GLY A 169 -2.33 -30.17 -58.54
CA GLY A 169 -2.92 -28.83 -58.41
C GLY A 169 -3.29 -28.42 -56.98
N ASP A 170 -3.56 -29.37 -56.08
CA ASP A 170 -4.06 -29.10 -54.72
C ASP A 170 -2.91 -28.97 -53.70
N VAL A 171 -1.74 -29.57 -53.98
CA VAL A 171 -0.54 -29.48 -53.12
C VAL A 171 -0.02 -28.04 -52.98
N PRO A 172 0.12 -27.23 -54.06
CA PRO A 172 0.47 -25.82 -53.95
C PRO A 172 -0.55 -25.00 -53.16
N ASP A 173 -1.84 -25.31 -53.32
CA ASP A 173 -2.94 -24.59 -52.65
C ASP A 173 -2.97 -24.89 -51.15
N ILE A 174 -2.87 -26.15 -50.74
CA ILE A 174 -2.75 -26.55 -49.32
C ILE A 174 -1.50 -25.93 -48.69
N LYS A 175 -0.37 -25.93 -49.40
CA LYS A 175 0.87 -25.29 -48.93
C LYS A 175 0.73 -23.76 -48.79
N ALA A 176 0.00 -23.12 -49.70
CA ALA A 176 -0.28 -21.68 -49.62
C ALA A 176 -1.21 -21.35 -48.43
N TYR A 177 -2.30 -22.11 -48.24
CA TYR A 177 -3.20 -21.97 -47.09
C TYR A 177 -2.48 -22.20 -45.76
N LEU A 178 -1.61 -23.20 -45.72
CA LEU A 178 -0.78 -23.49 -44.56
C LEU A 178 0.14 -22.30 -44.25
N ASN A 179 0.96 -21.86 -45.21
CA ASN A 179 1.88 -20.74 -45.00
C ASN A 179 1.18 -19.44 -44.57
N ASP A 180 0.01 -19.14 -45.15
CA ASP A 180 -0.81 -17.99 -44.75
C ASP A 180 -1.35 -18.13 -43.32
N MET A 181 -1.84 -19.32 -42.95
CA MET A 181 -2.26 -19.62 -41.58
C MET A 181 -1.09 -19.46 -40.60
N LEU A 182 0.08 -20.03 -40.91
CA LEU A 182 1.29 -19.94 -40.07
C LEU A 182 1.72 -18.48 -39.85
N ALA A 183 1.78 -17.70 -40.92
CA ALA A 183 2.16 -16.28 -40.85
C ALA A 183 1.18 -15.47 -40.00
N LYS A 184 -0.13 -15.70 -40.16
CA LYS A 184 -1.18 -15.03 -39.38
C LYS A 184 -1.14 -15.39 -37.90
N VAL A 185 -0.98 -16.68 -37.57
CA VAL A 185 -0.86 -17.15 -36.18
C VAL A 185 0.34 -16.48 -35.49
N LYS A 186 1.52 -16.45 -36.15
CA LYS A 186 2.72 -15.81 -35.61
C LYS A 186 2.56 -14.29 -35.45
N LEU A 187 1.98 -13.60 -36.43
CA LEU A 187 1.72 -12.16 -36.34
C LEU A 187 0.78 -11.80 -35.18
N CYS A 188 -0.28 -12.59 -34.98
CA CYS A 188 -1.21 -12.43 -33.86
C CYS A 188 -0.51 -12.62 -32.51
N HIS A 189 0.34 -13.64 -32.42
CA HIS A 189 1.13 -13.91 -31.23
C HIS A 189 1.98 -12.70 -30.84
N ASP A 190 2.77 -12.17 -31.78
CA ASP A 190 3.64 -11.01 -31.51
C ASP A 190 2.86 -9.77 -31.06
N LYS A 191 1.65 -9.55 -31.61
CA LYS A 191 0.78 -8.43 -31.20
C LYS A 191 0.20 -8.65 -29.81
N ALA A 192 -0.31 -9.84 -29.53
CA ALA A 192 -0.88 -10.19 -28.23
C ALA A 192 0.17 -10.13 -27.11
N GLU A 193 1.38 -10.65 -27.35
CA GLU A 193 2.48 -10.62 -26.38
C GLU A 193 2.93 -9.19 -26.04
N ARG A 194 2.95 -8.28 -27.02
CA ARG A 194 3.25 -6.86 -26.73
C ARG A 194 2.22 -6.23 -25.80
N VAL A 195 0.92 -6.46 -26.04
CA VAL A 195 -0.14 -5.94 -25.16
C VAL A 195 -0.06 -6.57 -23.77
N ARG A 196 0.21 -7.88 -23.70
CA ARG A 196 0.43 -8.60 -22.44
C ARG A 196 1.57 -7.98 -21.64
N ALA A 197 2.74 -7.77 -22.26
CA ALA A 197 3.89 -7.18 -21.58
C ALA A 197 3.63 -5.74 -21.10
N GLU A 198 2.89 -4.93 -21.86
CA GLU A 198 2.52 -3.58 -21.43
C GLU A 198 1.53 -3.58 -20.26
N LEU A 199 0.57 -4.52 -20.25
CA LEU A 199 -0.35 -4.73 -19.13
C LEU A 199 0.37 -5.25 -17.88
N ASP A 200 1.28 -6.20 -18.04
CA ASP A 200 2.09 -6.75 -16.96
C ASP A 200 2.91 -5.63 -16.30
N SER A 201 3.57 -4.77 -17.09
CA SER A 201 4.30 -3.61 -16.56
C SER A 201 3.36 -2.59 -15.91
N PHE A 202 2.22 -2.26 -16.53
CA PHE A 202 1.26 -1.32 -15.93
C PHE A 202 0.72 -1.83 -14.59
N GLY A 203 0.34 -3.11 -14.49
CA GLY A 203 -0.12 -3.72 -13.25
C GLY A 203 0.98 -3.84 -12.20
N THR A 204 2.21 -4.17 -12.61
CA THR A 204 3.38 -4.27 -11.72
C THR A 204 3.73 -2.92 -11.12
N ASP A 205 3.85 -1.87 -11.93
CA ASP A 205 4.24 -0.55 -11.47
C ASP A 205 3.16 0.07 -10.57
N MET A 206 1.88 -0.15 -10.89
CA MET A 206 0.77 0.28 -10.03
C MET A 206 0.87 -0.33 -8.62
N ARG A 207 1.21 -1.62 -8.55
CA ARG A 207 1.22 -2.41 -7.32
C ARG A 207 2.51 -2.25 -6.51
N ALA A 208 3.66 -2.25 -7.17
CA ALA A 208 4.98 -2.24 -6.56
C ALA A 208 5.50 -0.83 -6.26
N GLU A 209 4.99 0.19 -6.95
CA GLU A 209 5.46 1.56 -6.82
C GLU A 209 4.32 2.52 -6.44
N VAL A 210 3.31 2.67 -7.30
CA VAL A 210 2.29 3.74 -7.18
C VAL A 210 1.45 3.61 -5.91
N LEU A 211 0.82 2.46 -5.70
CA LEU A 211 -0.04 2.25 -4.54
C LEU A 211 0.73 2.30 -3.21
N PRO A 212 1.92 1.68 -3.07
CA PRO A 212 2.75 1.80 -1.88
C PRO A 212 3.12 3.25 -1.55
N GLU A 213 3.49 4.05 -2.55
CA GLU A 213 3.84 5.45 -2.36
C GLU A 213 2.65 6.31 -1.92
N ILE A 214 1.46 6.08 -2.50
CA ILE A 214 0.21 6.73 -2.05
C ILE A 214 -0.09 6.35 -0.59
N LYS A 215 0.00 5.06 -0.25
CA LYS A 215 -0.24 4.56 1.12
C LYS A 215 0.77 5.13 2.11
N LEU A 216 2.04 5.21 1.73
CA LEU A 216 3.11 5.80 2.54
C LEU A 216 2.82 7.27 2.86
N ARG A 217 2.46 8.06 1.84
CA ARG A 217 2.09 9.47 2.02
C ARG A 217 0.81 9.62 2.86
N LEU A 218 -0.20 8.77 2.67
CA LEU A 218 -1.40 8.73 3.48
C LEU A 218 -1.10 8.40 4.96
N GLU A 219 -0.16 7.48 5.21
CA GLU A 219 0.27 7.07 6.54
C GLU A 219 0.94 8.25 7.28
N PHE A 220 1.84 8.97 6.62
CA PHE A 220 2.44 10.20 7.16
C PHE A 220 1.39 11.26 7.52
N VAL A 221 0.41 11.46 6.63
CA VAL A 221 -0.67 12.42 6.87
C VAL A 221 -1.53 11.98 8.05
N SER A 222 -1.79 10.68 8.18
CA SER A 222 -2.66 10.14 9.24
C SER A 222 -2.00 10.14 10.62
N LYS A 223 -0.68 9.95 10.70
CA LYS A 223 0.09 9.91 11.97
C LYS A 223 0.86 11.20 12.28
N ASN A 224 0.47 12.32 11.68
CA ASN A 224 1.11 13.61 11.93
C ASN A 224 0.95 14.08 13.40
N THR A 225 1.89 14.89 13.89
CA THR A 225 1.90 15.39 15.28
C THR A 225 1.27 16.78 15.46
N TYR A 226 0.70 17.39 14.41
CA TYR A 226 0.27 18.80 14.46
C TYR A 226 -0.77 19.06 15.54
N GLN A 227 -1.69 18.13 15.76
CA GLN A 227 -2.69 18.25 16.82
C GLN A 227 -2.05 18.33 18.22
N ALA A 228 -1.08 17.44 18.49
CA ALA A 228 -0.35 17.43 19.76
C ALA A 228 0.53 18.69 19.91
N ASP A 229 1.23 19.09 18.84
CA ASP A 229 2.04 20.31 18.82
C ASP A 229 1.21 21.57 19.14
N ILE A 230 -0.01 21.66 18.60
CA ILE A 230 -0.94 22.77 18.86
C ILE A 230 -1.35 22.78 20.33
N GLN A 231 -1.64 21.61 20.93
CA GLN A 231 -1.97 21.51 22.35
C GLN A 231 -0.81 21.96 23.25
N VAL A 232 0.43 21.56 22.92
CA VAL A 232 1.63 22.02 23.64
C VAL A 232 1.78 23.55 23.52
N LEU A 233 1.63 24.10 22.31
CA LEU A 233 1.69 25.55 22.10
C LEU A 233 0.59 26.30 22.87
N GLN A 234 -0.63 25.76 22.91
CA GLN A 234 -1.72 26.35 23.67
C GLN A 234 -1.39 26.42 25.17
N ALA A 235 -0.83 25.35 25.75
CA ALA A 235 -0.41 25.35 27.15
C ALA A 235 0.70 26.38 27.42
N GLU A 236 1.64 26.55 26.49
CA GLU A 236 2.69 27.58 26.59
C GLU A 236 2.12 29.00 26.53
N ILE A 237 1.15 29.23 25.64
CA ILE A 237 0.42 30.49 25.48
C ILE A 237 -0.35 30.83 26.76
N ASP A 238 -1.08 29.87 27.32
CA ASP A 238 -1.85 30.06 28.54
C ASP A 238 -0.95 30.39 29.72
N GLN A 239 0.20 29.71 29.84
CA GLN A 239 1.18 29.97 30.88
C GLN A 239 1.81 31.36 30.74
N ARG A 240 2.21 31.74 29.52
CA ARG A 240 2.79 33.07 29.26
C ARG A 240 1.76 34.19 29.47
N SER A 241 0.49 33.93 29.19
CA SER A 241 -0.60 34.87 29.47
C SER A 241 -0.73 35.14 30.97
N LYS A 242 -0.66 34.09 31.82
CA LYS A 242 -0.63 34.24 33.29
C LYS A 242 0.55 35.09 33.77
N GLU A 243 1.73 34.91 33.18
CA GLU A 243 2.93 35.71 33.52
C GLU A 243 2.78 37.18 33.10
N ILE A 244 2.17 37.44 31.93
CA ILE A 244 1.88 38.79 31.45
C ILE A 244 0.87 39.48 32.38
N ASP A 245 -0.17 38.77 32.82
CA ASP A 245 -1.20 39.32 33.72
C ASP A 245 -0.61 39.70 35.09
N GLU A 246 0.29 38.87 35.61
CA GLU A 246 1.00 39.17 36.86
C GLU A 246 1.90 40.41 36.71
N LEU A 247 2.65 40.53 35.60
CA LEU A 247 3.45 41.72 35.32
C LEU A 247 2.60 42.98 35.08
N ASN A 248 1.43 42.86 34.47
CA ASN A 248 0.48 43.97 34.32
C ASN A 248 0.01 44.47 35.69
N LYS A 249 -0.37 43.55 36.58
CA LYS A 249 -0.79 43.87 37.95
C LYS A 249 0.32 44.55 38.75
N GLN A 250 1.57 44.10 38.62
CA GLN A 250 2.73 44.73 39.26
C GLN A 250 3.03 46.12 38.70
N TYR A 251 2.91 46.29 37.38
CA TYR A 251 3.07 47.61 36.72
C TYR A 251 1.99 48.60 37.18
N ASP A 252 0.73 48.19 37.21
CA ASP A 252 -0.40 49.06 37.62
C ASP A 252 -0.29 49.51 39.08
N GLN A 253 0.18 48.63 39.97
CA GLN A 253 0.48 48.99 41.36
C GLN A 253 1.56 50.08 41.44
N LEU A 254 2.66 49.92 40.70
CA LEU A 254 3.76 50.89 40.69
C LEU A 254 3.33 52.26 40.13
N VAL A 255 2.48 52.29 39.10
CA VAL A 255 1.96 53.53 38.53
C VAL A 255 0.97 54.21 39.49
N GLN A 256 0.09 53.46 40.15
CA GLN A 256 -0.82 54.05 41.14
C GLN A 256 -0.07 54.60 42.36
N GLU A 257 0.97 53.91 42.80
CA GLU A 257 1.84 54.39 43.88
C GLU A 257 2.62 55.64 43.46
N ALA A 258 3.08 55.73 42.21
CA ALA A 258 3.69 56.92 41.62
C ALA A 258 2.76 58.13 41.63
N ILE A 259 1.51 57.93 41.22
CA ILE A 259 0.49 58.98 41.18
C ILE A 259 0.15 59.43 42.61
N LYS A 260 0.01 58.51 43.56
CA LYS A 260 -0.25 58.81 44.98
C LYS A 260 0.91 59.56 45.64
N SER A 261 2.15 59.28 45.26
CA SER A 261 3.34 59.94 45.79
C SER A 261 3.69 61.27 45.08
N ALA A 262 3.20 61.49 43.85
CA ALA A 262 3.25 62.79 43.19
C ALA A 262 2.22 63.81 43.74
N ALA A 263 1.10 63.32 44.30
CA ALA A 263 0.03 64.17 44.85
C ALA A 263 0.38 64.87 46.18
N THR A 264 1.51 64.54 46.83
CA THR A 264 1.91 65.09 48.15
C THR A 264 2.89 66.27 48.10
N PHE A 265 3.22 66.81 46.91
CA PHE A 265 3.93 68.10 46.71
C PHE A 265 5.17 68.41 47.60
N ASN A 266 5.96 67.39 47.98
CA ASN A 266 7.26 67.60 48.65
C ASN A 266 8.41 67.46 47.64
N ILE A 267 9.56 68.11 47.88
CA ILE A 267 10.77 68.06 47.02
C ILE A 267 11.28 66.61 46.76
N GLY A 268 10.88 65.64 47.58
CA GLY A 268 11.08 64.20 47.33
C GLY A 268 10.25 63.62 46.17
N GLY A 269 9.13 64.23 45.77
CA GLY A 269 8.24 63.79 44.69
C GLY A 269 8.83 63.92 43.27
N LEU A 270 9.79 64.82 43.06
CA LEU A 270 10.52 64.97 41.79
C LEU A 270 11.63 63.91 41.60
N ILE A 271 12.18 63.38 42.69
CA ILE A 271 13.15 62.27 42.67
C ILE A 271 12.42 60.91 42.52
N LEU A 272 11.21 60.80 43.07
CA LEU A 272 10.31 59.63 42.95
C LEU A 272 9.90 59.32 41.49
N GLY A 273 9.64 60.35 40.67
CA GLY A 273 9.24 60.17 39.26
C GLY A 273 10.33 59.59 38.35
N ILE A 274 11.61 59.91 38.58
CA ILE A 274 12.74 59.39 37.78
C ILE A 274 13.00 57.91 38.10
N TYR A 275 12.84 57.52 39.37
CA TYR A 275 13.24 56.20 39.84
C TYR A 275 12.17 55.11 39.68
N GLN A 276 10.90 55.45 39.83
CA GLN A 276 9.81 54.56 39.41
C GLN A 276 9.76 54.43 37.88
N GLY A 277 10.22 55.45 37.14
CA GLY A 277 10.43 55.38 35.69
C GLY A 277 11.36 54.25 35.25
N VAL A 278 12.53 54.07 35.87
CA VAL A 278 13.49 53.01 35.51
C VAL A 278 12.97 51.59 35.83
N LYS A 279 12.26 51.40 36.95
CA LYS A 279 11.64 50.10 37.29
C LYS A 279 10.42 49.80 36.43
N ALA A 280 9.56 50.79 36.20
CA ALA A 280 8.42 50.70 35.30
C ALA A 280 8.91 50.40 33.87
N GLU A 281 10.02 50.99 33.43
CA GLU A 281 10.60 50.73 32.10
C GLU A 281 11.20 49.31 32.01
N LYS A 282 11.82 48.77 33.07
CA LYS A 282 12.27 47.36 33.09
C LYS A 282 11.10 46.38 33.04
N ILE A 283 10.06 46.57 33.86
CA ILE A 283 8.84 45.74 33.85
C ILE A 283 8.11 45.87 32.50
N ARG A 284 8.03 47.08 31.96
CA ARG A 284 7.49 47.34 30.63
C ARG A 284 8.29 46.62 29.55
N SER A 285 9.62 46.65 29.61
CA SER A 285 10.49 45.94 28.69
C SER A 285 10.30 44.43 28.77
N GLU A 286 10.24 43.85 29.98
CA GLU A 286 9.97 42.41 30.17
C GLU A 286 8.57 42.00 29.70
N ARG A 287 7.54 42.78 30.04
CA ARG A 287 6.17 42.56 29.55
C ARG A 287 6.10 42.66 28.03
N ASN A 288 6.75 43.65 27.43
CA ASN A 288 6.77 43.81 25.98
C ASN A 288 7.45 42.62 25.31
N LYS A 289 8.59 42.12 25.85
CA LYS A 289 9.23 40.88 25.38
C LYS A 289 8.30 39.66 25.49
N LEU A 290 7.56 39.52 26.59
CA LEU A 290 6.58 38.44 26.72
C LEU A 290 5.42 38.58 25.74
N LYS A 291 4.91 39.80 25.51
CA LYS A 291 3.86 40.08 24.51
C LYS A 291 4.33 39.81 23.08
N GLU A 292 5.57 40.16 22.74
CA GLU A 292 6.19 39.80 21.46
C GLU A 292 6.28 38.28 21.29
N GLY A 293 6.75 37.58 22.32
CA GLY A 293 6.81 36.12 22.31
C GLY A 293 5.42 35.45 22.29
N GLN A 294 4.41 36.07 22.90
CA GLN A 294 3.01 35.65 22.84
C GLN A 294 2.46 35.79 21.42
N GLN A 295 2.72 36.93 20.78
CA GLN A 295 2.32 37.17 19.39
C GLN A 295 2.98 36.17 18.44
N ALA A 296 4.28 35.89 18.62
CA ALA A 296 4.99 34.88 17.84
C ALA A 296 4.41 33.46 18.06
N ALA A 297 4.08 33.09 19.30
CA ALA A 297 3.43 31.81 19.59
C ALA A 297 2.03 31.71 18.97
N ASN A 298 1.23 32.76 19.03
CA ASN A 298 -0.09 32.82 18.38
C ASN A 298 0.02 32.69 16.86
N GLN A 299 1.00 33.35 16.22
CA GLN A 299 1.27 33.22 14.79
C GLN A 299 1.68 31.79 14.42
N LYS A 300 2.56 31.17 15.22
CA LYS A 300 2.98 29.78 15.04
C LYS A 300 1.81 28.81 15.20
N MET A 301 0.93 29.04 16.18
CA MET A 301 -0.28 28.24 16.38
C MET A 301 -1.23 28.37 15.19
N ALA A 302 -1.50 29.60 14.72
CA ALA A 302 -2.33 29.83 13.54
C ALA A 302 -1.76 29.14 12.29
N SER A 303 -0.45 29.23 12.08
CA SER A 303 0.26 28.55 10.99
C SER A 303 0.09 27.03 11.07
N LYS A 304 0.36 26.42 12.24
CA LYS A 304 0.17 24.97 12.46
C LYS A 304 -1.29 24.52 12.29
N SER A 305 -2.27 25.31 12.74
CA SER A 305 -3.69 24.99 12.55
C SER A 305 -4.09 25.02 11.07
N GLN A 306 -3.57 25.97 10.29
CA GLN A 306 -3.78 26.00 8.84
C GLN A 306 -3.15 24.76 8.17
N THR A 307 -1.93 24.39 8.55
CA THR A 307 -1.26 23.19 8.04
C THR A 307 -2.06 21.93 8.39
N LEU A 308 -2.51 21.76 9.64
CA LEU A 308 -3.34 20.62 10.05
C LEU A 308 -4.64 20.51 9.22
N ASN A 309 -5.34 21.62 9.02
CA ASN A 309 -6.54 21.64 8.20
C ASN A 309 -6.26 21.23 6.75
N SER A 310 -5.11 21.63 6.22
CA SER A 310 -4.71 21.28 4.86
C SER A 310 -4.32 19.81 4.76
N LEU A 311 -3.59 19.28 5.74
CA LEU A 311 -3.28 17.86 5.84
C LEU A 311 -4.54 17.00 5.94
N ASN A 312 -5.57 17.44 6.67
CA ASN A 312 -6.86 16.72 6.72
C ASN A 312 -7.56 16.65 5.35
N LYS A 313 -7.52 17.73 4.55
CA LYS A 313 -8.08 17.70 3.18
C LYS A 313 -7.30 16.77 2.27
N VAL A 314 -5.96 16.88 2.33
CA VAL A 314 -5.07 16.04 1.53
C VAL A 314 -5.20 14.57 1.93
N ARG A 315 -5.48 14.28 3.21
CA ARG A 315 -5.80 12.92 3.68
C ARG A 315 -7.01 12.36 2.92
N ASP A 316 -8.09 13.12 2.85
CA ASP A 316 -9.33 12.68 2.19
C ASP A 316 -9.08 12.46 0.68
N ASP A 317 -8.30 13.36 0.05
CA ASP A 317 -7.90 13.23 -1.35
C ASP A 317 -7.01 11.98 -1.59
N LEU A 318 -6.04 11.72 -0.71
CA LEU A 318 -5.17 10.53 -0.79
C LEU A 318 -5.93 9.24 -0.46
N GLN A 319 -6.93 9.27 0.42
CA GLN A 319 -7.80 8.14 0.69
C GLN A 319 -8.62 7.79 -0.56
N ASN A 320 -9.21 8.80 -1.20
CA ASN A 320 -9.92 8.61 -2.46
C ASN A 320 -8.99 8.10 -3.56
N LEU A 321 -7.77 8.67 -3.67
CA LEU A 321 -6.77 8.22 -4.63
C LEU A 321 -6.34 6.77 -4.39
N SER A 322 -6.10 6.39 -3.13
CA SER A 322 -5.78 5.02 -2.73
C SER A 322 -6.90 4.06 -3.11
N TYR A 323 -8.15 4.42 -2.81
CA TYR A 323 -9.33 3.63 -3.15
C TYR A 323 -9.45 3.40 -4.66
N VAL A 324 -9.41 4.45 -5.48
CA VAL A 324 -9.52 4.28 -6.95
C VAL A 324 -8.32 3.55 -7.55
N THR A 325 -7.14 3.69 -6.95
CA THR A 325 -5.95 2.93 -7.37
C THR A 325 -6.09 1.44 -7.05
N ILE A 326 -6.66 1.10 -5.88
CA ILE A 326 -6.97 -0.30 -5.53
C ILE A 326 -8.00 -0.89 -6.50
N GLU A 327 -9.09 -0.18 -6.81
CA GLU A 327 -10.07 -0.66 -7.79
C GLU A 327 -9.45 -0.83 -9.19
N ALA A 328 -8.59 0.11 -9.61
CA ALA A 328 -7.88 0.04 -10.88
C ALA A 328 -6.87 -1.11 -10.93
N GLU A 329 -6.23 -1.43 -9.81
CA GLU A 329 -5.31 -2.55 -9.68
C GLU A 329 -6.04 -3.89 -9.86
N VAL A 330 -7.20 -4.07 -9.20
CA VAL A 330 -8.06 -5.23 -9.38
C VAL A 330 -8.57 -5.34 -10.82
N ALA A 331 -8.99 -4.22 -11.41
CA ALA A 331 -9.42 -4.19 -12.82
C ALA A 331 -8.27 -4.57 -13.77
N THR A 332 -7.04 -4.11 -13.50
CA THR A 332 -5.85 -4.45 -14.26
C THR A 332 -5.54 -5.94 -14.15
N GLN A 333 -5.60 -6.52 -12.94
CA GLN A 333 -5.41 -7.96 -12.74
C GLN A 333 -6.41 -8.78 -13.56
N ASN A 334 -7.70 -8.42 -13.50
CA ASN A 334 -8.73 -9.15 -14.24
C ASN A 334 -8.53 -9.02 -15.76
N LEU A 335 -8.12 -7.84 -16.24
CA LEU A 335 -7.78 -7.63 -17.64
C LEU A 335 -6.53 -8.43 -18.05
N MET A 336 -5.52 -8.54 -17.18
CA MET A 336 -4.37 -9.41 -17.38
C MET A 336 -4.79 -10.89 -17.45
N LEU A 337 -5.74 -11.35 -16.64
CA LEU A 337 -6.26 -12.73 -16.72
C LEU A 337 -6.97 -12.99 -18.06
N VAL A 338 -7.77 -12.05 -18.55
CA VAL A 338 -8.37 -12.18 -19.89
C VAL A 338 -7.28 -12.25 -20.96
N TRP A 339 -6.26 -11.39 -20.89
CA TRP A 339 -5.18 -11.38 -21.86
C TRP A 339 -4.25 -12.59 -21.77
N ASN A 340 -3.95 -13.08 -20.57
CA ASN A 340 -3.12 -14.26 -20.35
C ASN A 340 -3.81 -15.52 -20.89
N ALA A 341 -5.14 -15.62 -20.78
CA ALA A 341 -5.90 -16.68 -21.44
C ALA A 341 -5.75 -16.62 -22.97
N LEU A 342 -5.97 -15.44 -23.58
CA LEU A 342 -5.81 -15.23 -25.02
C LEU A 342 -4.39 -15.59 -25.49
N ALA A 343 -3.37 -15.10 -24.79
CA ALA A 343 -1.97 -15.39 -25.07
C ALA A 343 -1.66 -16.89 -24.95
N THR A 344 -2.19 -17.57 -23.92
CA THR A 344 -2.03 -19.00 -23.71
C THR A 344 -2.63 -19.80 -24.87
N TYR A 345 -3.84 -19.44 -25.33
CA TYR A 345 -4.48 -20.08 -26.49
C TYR A 345 -3.74 -19.82 -27.81
N ILE A 346 -3.16 -18.63 -27.99
CA ILE A 346 -2.37 -18.33 -29.20
C ILE A 346 -1.06 -19.12 -29.18
N ASN A 347 -0.33 -19.11 -28.05
CA ASN A 347 0.91 -19.86 -27.90
C ASN A 347 0.70 -21.37 -28.07
N ALA A 348 -0.42 -21.87 -27.56
CA ALA A 348 -0.90 -23.22 -27.81
C ALA A 348 -1.04 -23.54 -29.30
N SER A 349 -1.65 -22.65 -30.08
CA SER A 349 -1.79 -22.80 -31.55
C SER A 349 -0.42 -22.76 -32.25
N VAL A 350 0.48 -21.87 -31.82
CA VAL A 350 1.88 -21.79 -32.33
C VAL A 350 2.66 -23.09 -32.08
N GLN A 351 2.50 -23.71 -30.91
CA GLN A 351 3.19 -24.97 -30.60
C GLN A 351 2.71 -26.14 -31.45
N GLU A 352 1.44 -26.17 -31.85
CA GLU A 352 0.93 -27.21 -32.76
C GLU A 352 1.35 -26.95 -34.21
N VAL A 353 1.53 -25.68 -34.58
CA VAL A 353 2.12 -25.27 -35.86
C VAL A 353 3.52 -25.86 -36.06
N ASP A 354 4.38 -25.83 -35.03
CA ASP A 354 5.76 -26.31 -35.14
C ASP A 354 5.84 -27.84 -35.33
N LYS A 355 4.81 -28.59 -34.92
CA LYS A 355 4.74 -30.05 -35.07
C LYS A 355 4.26 -30.51 -36.45
N LEU A 356 3.77 -29.58 -37.27
CA LEU A 356 3.19 -29.90 -38.56
C LEU A 356 4.22 -30.44 -39.57
N GLU A 357 5.48 -30.06 -39.42
CA GLU A 357 6.59 -30.61 -40.21
C GLU A 357 6.94 -32.06 -39.81
N GLU A 358 6.48 -32.53 -38.66
CA GLU A 358 6.78 -33.85 -38.07
C GLU A 358 5.66 -34.88 -38.30
N ALA A 359 4.54 -34.52 -38.93
CA ALA A 359 3.45 -35.46 -39.20
C ALA A 359 3.86 -36.57 -40.19
N THR A 360 3.86 -37.81 -39.70
CA THR A 360 4.20 -39.01 -40.48
C THR A 360 3.00 -39.70 -41.13
N SER A 361 1.77 -39.34 -40.73
CA SER A 361 0.52 -39.91 -41.22
C SER A 361 -0.50 -38.81 -41.54
N LEU A 362 -1.45 -39.12 -42.42
CA LEU A 362 -2.54 -38.21 -42.75
C LEU A 362 -3.49 -37.97 -41.55
N ARG A 363 -3.66 -38.97 -40.67
CA ARG A 363 -4.37 -38.84 -39.38
C ARG A 363 -3.71 -37.79 -38.50
N ARG A 364 -2.39 -37.90 -38.26
CA ARG A 364 -1.61 -36.91 -37.49
C ARG A 364 -1.66 -35.52 -38.12
N PHE A 365 -1.57 -35.41 -39.44
CA PHE A 365 -1.69 -34.13 -40.14
C PHE A 365 -3.05 -33.47 -39.91
N LYS A 366 -4.16 -34.21 -40.08
CA LYS A 366 -5.53 -33.72 -39.80
C LYS A 366 -5.69 -33.30 -38.34
N ASN A 367 -5.27 -34.16 -37.41
CA ASN A 367 -5.39 -33.91 -35.97
C ASN A 367 -4.55 -32.70 -35.51
N GLN A 368 -3.40 -32.46 -36.14
CA GLN A 368 -2.59 -31.26 -35.91
C GLN A 368 -3.26 -30.00 -36.45
N ILE A 369 -3.84 -30.01 -37.66
CA ILE A 369 -4.62 -28.87 -38.18
C ILE A 369 -5.82 -28.54 -37.27
N LEU A 370 -6.55 -29.55 -36.81
CA LEU A 370 -7.64 -29.37 -35.83
C LEU A 370 -7.11 -28.78 -34.51
N SER A 371 -5.97 -29.26 -34.03
CA SER A 371 -5.32 -28.74 -32.82
C SER A 371 -4.81 -27.30 -32.96
N ILE A 372 -4.47 -26.87 -34.18
CA ILE A 372 -4.11 -25.48 -34.50
C ILE A 372 -5.33 -24.56 -34.46
N ILE A 373 -6.49 -24.99 -34.99
CA ILE A 373 -7.70 -24.15 -35.07
C ILE A 373 -8.55 -24.13 -33.81
N ASP A 374 -8.56 -25.21 -33.03
CA ASP A 374 -9.38 -25.35 -31.82
C ASP A 374 -9.24 -24.17 -30.83
N PRO A 375 -8.02 -23.67 -30.51
CA PRO A 375 -7.86 -22.50 -29.64
C PRO A 375 -8.50 -21.23 -30.19
N TRP A 376 -8.63 -21.09 -31.52
CA TRP A 376 -9.16 -19.87 -32.15
C TRP A 376 -10.67 -19.70 -31.98
N GLU A 377 -11.41 -20.78 -31.70
CA GLU A 377 -12.83 -20.68 -31.33
C GLU A 377 -12.97 -19.92 -30.01
N GLN A 378 -12.15 -20.26 -29.01
CA GLN A 378 -12.14 -19.57 -27.72
C GLN A 378 -11.57 -18.14 -27.83
N ILE A 379 -10.48 -17.93 -28.57
CA ILE A 379 -9.91 -16.60 -28.80
C ILE A 379 -10.94 -15.65 -29.40
N LYS A 380 -11.73 -16.11 -30.37
CA LYS A 380 -12.78 -15.30 -31.01
C LYS A 380 -13.86 -14.91 -30.01
N VAL A 381 -14.38 -15.87 -29.23
CA VAL A 381 -15.42 -15.63 -28.22
C VAL A 381 -14.92 -14.67 -27.13
N SER A 382 -13.73 -14.92 -26.58
CA SER A 382 -13.15 -14.07 -25.54
C SER A 382 -12.84 -12.66 -26.04
N SER A 383 -12.37 -12.50 -27.29
CA SER A 383 -12.15 -11.19 -27.89
C SER A 383 -13.46 -10.42 -28.13
N ASP A 384 -14.52 -11.12 -28.53
CA ASP A 384 -15.87 -10.54 -28.68
C ASP A 384 -16.42 -10.03 -27.36
N GLN A 385 -16.31 -10.83 -26.30
CA GLN A 385 -16.74 -10.47 -24.96
C GLN A 385 -15.94 -9.28 -24.41
N LEU A 386 -14.61 -9.27 -24.60
CA LEU A 386 -13.74 -8.16 -24.19
C LEU A 386 -14.18 -6.84 -24.85
N LEU A 387 -14.38 -6.83 -26.17
CA LEU A 387 -14.82 -5.63 -26.90
C LEU A 387 -16.20 -5.15 -26.43
N ALA A 388 -17.12 -6.07 -26.12
CA ALA A 388 -18.44 -5.74 -25.59
C ALA A 388 -18.36 -5.05 -24.22
N VAL A 389 -17.48 -5.52 -23.32
CA VAL A 389 -17.25 -4.89 -22.01
C VAL A 389 -16.75 -3.46 -22.15
N PHE A 390 -15.79 -3.21 -23.04
CA PHE A 390 -15.30 -1.85 -23.28
C PHE A 390 -16.40 -0.94 -23.87
N ALA A 391 -17.22 -1.46 -24.78
CA ALA A 391 -18.33 -0.70 -25.35
C ALA A 391 -19.38 -0.32 -24.30
N GLU A 392 -19.72 -1.25 -23.38
CA GLU A 392 -20.65 -0.96 -22.29
C GLU A 392 -20.04 0.03 -21.30
N ALA A 393 -18.77 -0.12 -20.95
CA ALA A 393 -18.07 0.83 -20.06
C ALA A 393 -18.04 2.26 -20.63
N ASP A 394 -17.83 2.42 -21.94
CA ASP A 394 -17.87 3.73 -22.61
C ASP A 394 -19.26 4.37 -22.53
N LYS A 395 -20.31 3.56 -22.68
CA LYS A 395 -21.70 3.99 -22.57
C LYS A 395 -22.07 4.36 -21.13
N GLU A 396 -21.68 3.55 -20.15
CA GLU A 396 -21.89 3.82 -18.72
C GLU A 396 -21.20 5.12 -18.29
N TYR A 397 -19.95 5.31 -18.71
CA TYR A 397 -19.20 6.53 -18.40
C TYR A 397 -19.81 7.76 -19.08
N GLY A 398 -20.25 7.64 -20.34
CA GLY A 398 -20.89 8.73 -21.07
C GLY A 398 -22.24 9.18 -20.48
N ASN A 399 -22.95 8.27 -19.80
CA ASN A 399 -24.31 8.50 -19.31
C ASN A 399 -24.39 9.04 -17.87
N ASN A 400 -23.33 8.97 -17.05
CA ASN A 400 -23.41 9.30 -15.62
C ASN A 400 -22.79 10.66 -15.23
N ARG A 401 -23.65 11.70 -15.25
CA ARG A 401 -23.77 12.67 -14.14
C ARG A 401 -24.78 12.10 -13.13
N LEU A 402 -24.35 11.88 -11.88
CA LEU A 402 -25.10 11.72 -10.61
C LEU A 402 -25.27 10.31 -9.97
N THR A 403 -24.77 10.25 -8.72
CA THR A 403 -25.23 9.51 -7.52
C THR A 403 -25.22 7.97 -7.49
N PHE A 404 -24.32 7.45 -6.65
CA PHE A 404 -24.28 6.07 -6.16
C PHE A 404 -25.30 5.86 -5.04
N ARG A 405 -26.18 4.84 -5.16
CA ARG A 405 -27.00 4.32 -4.05
C ARG A 405 -26.46 2.95 -3.66
N SER A 406 -25.90 2.85 -2.46
CA SER A 406 -25.62 1.58 -1.81
C SER A 406 -26.92 0.94 -1.32
N ARG A 407 -27.27 -0.24 -1.82
CA ARG A 407 -28.12 -1.18 -1.10
C ARG A 407 -27.36 -2.51 -1.07
N VAL A 408 -27.20 -3.02 0.14
CA VAL A 408 -26.60 -4.31 0.45
C VAL A 408 -27.75 -5.21 0.89
N GLN A 409 -28.01 -6.28 0.16
CA GLN A 409 -28.71 -7.45 0.68
C GLN A 409 -27.74 -8.63 0.78
N MET A 410 -27.74 -9.29 1.95
CA MET A 410 -26.92 -10.46 2.21
C MET A 410 -27.52 -11.70 1.55
N PHE A 411 -26.71 -12.43 0.80
CA PHE A 411 -26.90 -13.87 0.61
C PHE A 411 -25.55 -14.59 0.75
N SER A 412 -25.53 -15.59 1.62
CA SER A 412 -24.41 -16.49 1.82
C SER A 412 -24.59 -17.81 1.05
N LEU A 413 -23.47 -18.52 0.95
CA LEU A 413 -23.26 -19.96 0.72
C LEU A 413 -22.81 -20.37 -0.69
N PHE A 414 -21.50 -20.63 -0.79
CA PHE A 414 -21.01 -21.86 -1.41
C PHE A 414 -20.06 -22.55 -0.42
N ASP A 415 -20.62 -23.45 0.38
CA ASP A 415 -19.86 -24.45 1.11
C ASP A 415 -19.48 -25.54 0.09
N ASN A 416 -18.18 -25.68 -0.22
CA ASN A 416 -17.68 -26.72 -1.11
C ASN A 416 -16.90 -27.71 -0.26
N SER A 417 -17.59 -28.76 0.15
CA SER A 417 -17.02 -29.91 0.82
C SER A 417 -16.07 -30.66 -0.11
N GLY A 418 -14.80 -30.79 0.30
CA GLY A 418 -13.81 -31.65 -0.35
C GLY A 418 -12.34 -31.28 -0.09
N ASN A 419 -11.86 -31.42 1.15
CA ASN A 419 -10.43 -31.64 1.50
C ASN A 419 -9.35 -30.71 0.92
N SER A 420 -9.55 -29.38 0.83
CA SER A 420 -8.42 -28.44 0.73
C SER A 420 -8.31 -27.63 2.02
N VAL A 421 -7.09 -27.55 2.55
CA VAL A 421 -6.75 -26.72 3.73
C VAL A 421 -6.43 -25.28 3.30
N PHE A 422 -6.07 -25.08 2.03
CA PHE A 422 -5.71 -23.77 1.49
C PHE A 422 -6.91 -22.85 1.27
N ASN A 423 -6.76 -21.58 1.62
CA ASN A 423 -7.74 -20.53 1.39
C ASN A 423 -7.10 -19.27 0.79
N MET A 424 -7.44 -18.96 -0.47
CA MET A 424 -6.91 -17.81 -1.20
C MET A 424 -7.32 -16.46 -0.57
N ALA A 425 -8.51 -16.37 0.04
CA ALA A 425 -8.94 -15.15 0.72
C ALA A 425 -8.11 -14.89 1.98
N ASN A 426 -7.79 -15.94 2.75
CA ASN A 426 -6.86 -15.84 3.88
C ASN A 426 -5.48 -15.39 3.41
N LEU A 427 -4.93 -16.01 2.36
CA LEU A 427 -3.62 -15.66 1.81
C LEU A 427 -3.54 -14.17 1.42
N ARG A 428 -4.57 -13.64 0.76
CA ARG A 428 -4.68 -12.21 0.43
C ARG A 428 -4.83 -11.32 1.66
N GLY A 429 -5.58 -11.78 2.66
CA GLY A 429 -5.69 -11.10 3.95
C GLY A 429 -4.33 -10.94 4.62
N HIS A 430 -3.52 -12.00 4.64
CA HIS A 430 -2.16 -11.97 5.18
C HIS A 430 -1.23 -11.07 4.35
N ASP A 431 -1.27 -11.13 3.01
CA ASP A 431 -0.50 -10.20 2.17
C ASP A 431 -0.88 -8.73 2.46
N ALA A 432 -2.18 -8.42 2.53
CA ALA A 432 -2.63 -7.07 2.82
C ALA A 432 -2.17 -6.58 4.21
N ALA A 433 -2.17 -7.46 5.22
CA ALA A 433 -1.64 -7.16 6.55
C ALA A 433 -0.12 -6.91 6.54
N VAL A 434 0.63 -7.72 5.79
CA VAL A 434 2.07 -7.53 5.55
C VAL A 434 2.32 -6.18 4.88
N GLN A 435 1.59 -5.82 3.81
CA GLN A 435 1.77 -4.53 3.14
C GLN A 435 1.45 -3.33 4.03
N GLY A 436 0.38 -3.42 4.85
CA GLY A 436 0.03 -2.36 5.79
C GLY A 436 1.11 -2.14 6.85
N THR A 437 1.62 -3.24 7.42
CA THR A 437 2.69 -3.17 8.43
C THR A 437 4.00 -2.68 7.82
N ASN A 438 4.33 -3.12 6.61
CA ASN A 438 5.51 -2.66 5.86
C ASN A 438 5.43 -1.16 5.53
N THR A 439 4.25 -0.64 5.17
CA THR A 439 4.03 0.80 4.95
C THR A 439 4.34 1.59 6.23
N THR A 440 3.91 1.08 7.39
CA THR A 440 4.21 1.69 8.70
C THR A 440 5.72 1.68 8.97
N ALA A 441 6.41 0.56 8.71
CA ALA A 441 7.86 0.46 8.89
C ALA A 441 8.63 1.44 7.99
N GLN A 442 8.20 1.60 6.72
CA GLN A 442 8.79 2.56 5.78
C GLN A 442 8.62 4.02 6.24
N MET A 443 7.43 4.37 6.77
CA MET A 443 7.18 5.69 7.33
C MET A 443 8.05 5.95 8.57
N LEU A 444 8.13 4.99 9.48
CA LEU A 444 8.95 5.12 10.71
C LEU A 444 10.45 5.23 10.40
N VAL A 445 10.98 4.50 9.41
CA VAL A 445 12.40 4.64 9.04
C VAL A 445 12.71 5.98 8.38
N GLU A 446 11.81 6.50 7.52
CA GLU A 446 11.94 7.84 6.97
C GLU A 446 11.91 8.91 8.08
N GLN A 447 11.11 8.69 9.13
CA GLN A 447 10.97 9.62 10.26
C GLN A 447 12.15 9.60 11.25
N TYR A 448 12.70 8.43 11.56
CA TYR A 448 13.67 8.24 12.65
C TYR A 448 15.08 7.85 12.20
N ASP A 449 15.29 7.57 10.91
CA ASP A 449 16.57 7.15 10.32
C ASP A 449 17.26 6.04 11.12
N TYR A 450 16.50 4.99 11.44
CA TYR A 450 16.95 3.89 12.29
C TYR A 450 16.78 2.54 11.58
N LEU A 451 17.83 1.72 11.57
CA LEU A 451 17.88 0.40 10.91
C LEU A 451 17.46 0.39 9.42
N PRO A 452 17.91 1.33 8.57
CA PRO A 452 17.49 1.40 7.16
C PRO A 452 17.82 0.14 6.34
N GLY A 453 18.88 -0.58 6.71
CA GLY A 453 19.21 -1.87 6.10
C GLY A 453 18.16 -2.95 6.36
N THR A 454 17.74 -3.09 7.62
CA THR A 454 16.73 -4.08 8.04
C THR A 454 15.38 -3.80 7.41
N VAL A 455 14.94 -2.53 7.41
CA VAL A 455 13.68 -2.14 6.78
C VAL A 455 13.69 -2.39 5.28
N ARG A 456 14.82 -2.13 4.59
CA ARG A 456 14.95 -2.44 3.15
C ARG A 456 14.80 -3.93 2.87
N THR A 457 15.42 -4.80 3.68
CA THR A 457 15.30 -6.26 3.52
C THR A 457 13.86 -6.72 3.73
N MET A 458 13.20 -6.24 4.79
CA MET A 458 11.81 -6.59 5.07
C MET A 458 10.85 -6.05 4.00
N ASN A 459 11.09 -4.86 3.46
CA ASN A 459 10.35 -4.33 2.33
C ASN A 459 10.50 -5.22 1.08
N SER A 460 11.71 -5.69 0.78
CA SER A 460 11.94 -6.62 -0.34
C SER A 460 11.15 -7.92 -0.17
N LEU A 461 11.04 -8.45 1.06
CA LEU A 461 10.22 -9.62 1.35
C LEU A 461 8.73 -9.34 1.17
N ALA A 462 8.24 -8.20 1.68
CA ALA A 462 6.85 -7.77 1.51
C ALA A 462 6.49 -7.61 0.01
N MET A 463 7.37 -7.01 -0.79
CA MET A 463 7.18 -6.91 -2.25
C MET A 463 7.16 -8.27 -2.93
N THR A 464 7.98 -9.21 -2.48
CA THR A 464 8.02 -10.59 -3.01
C THR A 464 6.71 -11.33 -2.72
N ILE A 465 6.20 -11.23 -1.49
CA ILE A 465 4.90 -11.80 -1.07
C ILE A 465 3.76 -11.25 -1.92
N ASN A 466 3.75 -9.94 -2.13
CA ASN A 466 2.72 -9.28 -2.90
C ASN A 466 2.75 -9.70 -4.37
N LYS A 467 3.96 -9.82 -4.96
CA LYS A 467 4.16 -10.33 -6.31
C LYS A 467 3.66 -11.77 -6.46
N ILE A 468 4.07 -12.67 -5.57
CA ILE A 468 3.63 -14.07 -5.58
C ILE A 468 2.10 -14.15 -5.52
N THR A 469 1.48 -13.38 -4.63
CA THR A 469 0.01 -13.35 -4.47
C THR A 469 -0.72 -12.93 -5.75
N SER A 470 -0.19 -11.96 -6.51
CA SER A 470 -0.71 -11.65 -7.86
C SER A 470 -0.58 -12.82 -8.83
N ASP A 471 0.63 -13.37 -8.90
CA ASP A 471 1.01 -14.28 -9.97
C ASP A 471 0.26 -15.61 -9.86
N LEU A 472 -0.15 -16.00 -8.64
CA LEU A 472 -0.94 -17.20 -8.37
C LEU A 472 -2.21 -17.32 -9.20
N ARG A 473 -2.96 -16.22 -9.42
CA ARG A 473 -4.18 -16.26 -10.24
C ARG A 473 -3.87 -16.61 -11.69
N SER A 474 -2.83 -15.97 -12.25
CA SER A 474 -2.39 -16.20 -13.63
C SER A 474 -1.81 -17.61 -13.81
N GLN A 475 -1.04 -18.09 -12.84
CA GLN A 475 -0.49 -19.44 -12.84
C GLN A 475 -1.60 -20.50 -12.77
N ALA A 476 -2.57 -20.33 -11.87
CA ALA A 476 -3.73 -21.23 -11.75
C ALA A 476 -4.56 -21.26 -13.04
N GLN A 477 -4.76 -20.12 -13.70
CA GLN A 477 -5.45 -20.02 -14.99
C GLN A 477 -4.69 -20.72 -16.11
N THR A 478 -3.39 -20.45 -16.22
CA THR A 478 -2.52 -21.07 -17.22
C THR A 478 -2.51 -22.59 -17.09
N SER A 479 -2.37 -23.10 -15.86
CA SER A 479 -2.44 -24.54 -15.59
C SER A 479 -3.82 -25.12 -15.91
N SER A 480 -4.91 -24.43 -15.54
CA SER A 480 -6.27 -24.89 -15.86
C SER A 480 -6.49 -25.03 -17.36
N ILE A 481 -6.11 -24.02 -18.16
CA ILE A 481 -6.24 -24.06 -19.62
C ILE A 481 -5.43 -25.20 -20.21
N LYS A 482 -4.20 -25.43 -19.72
CA LYS A 482 -3.37 -26.56 -20.17
C LYS A 482 -4.01 -27.91 -19.87
N LEU A 483 -4.55 -28.08 -18.66
CA LEU A 483 -5.20 -29.32 -18.23
C LEU A 483 -6.51 -29.57 -19.00
N GLU A 484 -7.39 -28.57 -19.14
CA GLU A 484 -8.65 -28.68 -19.91
C GLU A 484 -8.38 -29.05 -21.38
N ARG A 485 -7.31 -28.50 -21.98
CA ARG A 485 -6.89 -28.88 -23.34
C ARG A 485 -6.40 -30.33 -23.40
N ALA A 486 -5.58 -30.76 -22.44
CA ALA A 486 -5.11 -32.14 -22.38
C ALA A 486 -6.28 -33.13 -22.17
N GLU A 487 -7.26 -32.77 -21.33
CA GLU A 487 -8.48 -33.57 -21.15
C GLU A 487 -9.26 -33.72 -22.46
N LYS A 488 -9.45 -32.62 -23.21
CA LYS A 488 -10.13 -32.65 -24.51
C LYS A 488 -9.41 -33.58 -25.49
N LYS A 489 -8.08 -33.50 -25.57
CA LYS A 489 -7.27 -34.36 -26.45
C LYS A 489 -7.33 -35.83 -26.04
N LEU A 490 -7.18 -36.13 -24.75
CA LEU A 490 -7.25 -37.52 -24.26
C LEU A 490 -8.63 -38.14 -24.54
N LYS A 491 -9.73 -37.39 -24.36
CA LYS A 491 -11.08 -37.83 -24.73
C LYS A 491 -11.23 -38.09 -26.24
N ALA A 492 -10.64 -37.24 -27.07
CA ALA A 492 -10.64 -37.43 -28.52
C ALA A 492 -9.90 -38.71 -28.91
N TYR A 493 -8.70 -38.93 -28.36
CA TYR A 493 -7.92 -40.16 -28.58
C TYR A 493 -8.66 -41.40 -28.09
N GLN A 494 -9.37 -41.34 -26.96
CA GLN A 494 -10.19 -42.44 -26.48
C GLN A 494 -11.33 -42.81 -27.45
N ALA A 495 -11.94 -41.82 -28.10
CA ALA A 495 -12.95 -42.07 -29.13
C ALA A 495 -12.36 -42.69 -30.41
N GLU A 496 -11.10 -42.39 -30.72
CA GLU A 496 -10.39 -42.97 -31.87
C GLU A 496 -10.00 -44.45 -31.65
N LEU A 497 -9.96 -44.94 -30.40
CA LEU A 497 -9.67 -46.36 -30.09
C LEU A 497 -10.73 -47.35 -30.62
N GLU A 498 -11.91 -46.87 -31.05
CA GLU A 498 -12.94 -47.71 -31.68
C GLU A 498 -12.51 -48.25 -33.06
N TYR A 499 -11.46 -47.67 -33.66
CA TYR A 499 -10.92 -48.06 -34.96
C TYR A 499 -9.67 -48.94 -34.78
N PRO A 500 -9.67 -50.23 -35.16
CA PRO A 500 -8.62 -51.21 -34.85
C PRO A 500 -7.22 -50.89 -35.41
N ASP A 501 -7.17 -49.92 -36.30
CA ASP A 501 -6.16 -49.73 -37.32
C ASP A 501 -5.13 -48.65 -36.94
N ASP A 502 -5.53 -47.71 -36.07
CA ASP A 502 -4.69 -46.61 -35.57
C ASP A 502 -4.31 -46.79 -34.08
N VAL A 503 -4.63 -47.94 -33.47
CA VAL A 503 -4.56 -48.15 -32.01
C VAL A 503 -3.17 -47.86 -31.44
N ASP A 504 -2.09 -48.30 -32.09
CA ASP A 504 -0.73 -48.06 -31.60
C ASP A 504 -0.33 -46.58 -31.75
N GLU A 505 -0.74 -45.91 -32.82
CA GLU A 505 -0.50 -44.48 -33.05
C GLU A 505 -1.28 -43.60 -32.06
N VAL A 506 -2.53 -43.96 -31.77
CA VAL A 506 -3.39 -43.33 -30.76
C VAL A 506 -2.79 -43.50 -29.37
N ARG A 507 -2.27 -44.68 -29.04
CA ARG A 507 -1.59 -44.94 -27.76
C ARG A 507 -0.33 -44.11 -27.59
N GLU A 508 0.49 -43.95 -28.64
CA GLU A 508 1.66 -43.05 -28.62
C GLU A 508 1.26 -41.60 -28.33
N ASP A 509 0.19 -41.11 -28.96
CA ASP A 509 -0.30 -39.75 -28.75
C ASP A 509 -0.86 -39.56 -27.33
N MET A 510 -1.54 -40.58 -26.77
CA MET A 510 -1.99 -40.58 -25.37
C MET A 510 -0.81 -40.54 -24.40
N GLU A 511 0.27 -41.29 -24.65
CA GLU A 511 1.50 -41.24 -23.84
C GLU A 511 2.14 -39.85 -23.87
N ALA A 512 2.19 -39.22 -25.04
CA ALA A 512 2.73 -37.88 -25.19
C ALA A 512 1.93 -36.84 -24.39
N GLU A 513 0.60 -36.88 -24.48
CA GLU A 513 -0.26 -35.95 -23.72
C GLU A 513 -0.22 -36.20 -22.22
N LEU A 514 -0.20 -37.47 -21.76
CA LEU A 514 -0.04 -37.80 -20.34
C LEU A 514 1.30 -37.29 -19.78
N LYS A 515 2.37 -37.36 -20.57
CA LYS A 515 3.68 -36.79 -20.22
C LYS A 515 3.63 -35.26 -20.12
N ILE A 516 2.90 -34.58 -21.01
CA ILE A 516 2.70 -33.13 -20.97
C ILE A 516 2.00 -32.73 -19.66
N VAL A 517 0.92 -33.43 -19.29
CA VAL A 517 0.19 -33.19 -18.03
C VAL A 517 1.12 -33.37 -16.81
N SER A 518 1.86 -34.47 -16.77
CA SER A 518 2.77 -34.77 -15.66
C SER A 518 3.88 -33.73 -15.50
N ASN A 519 4.50 -33.31 -16.62
CA ASN A 519 5.53 -32.28 -16.65
C ASN A 519 4.99 -30.91 -16.23
N ALA A 520 3.80 -30.54 -16.69
CA ALA A 520 3.17 -29.25 -16.34
C ALA A 520 2.92 -29.15 -14.83
N MET A 521 2.39 -30.21 -14.21
CA MET A 521 2.16 -30.24 -12.76
C MET A 521 3.48 -30.27 -11.97
N SER A 522 4.50 -30.95 -12.49
CA SER A 522 5.83 -31.02 -11.87
C SER A 522 6.55 -29.66 -11.89
N ALA A 523 6.48 -28.93 -13.02
CA ALA A 523 7.02 -27.58 -13.11
C ALA A 523 6.31 -26.61 -12.14
N GLN A 524 4.98 -26.70 -12.03
CA GLN A 524 4.21 -25.85 -11.13
C GLN A 524 4.58 -26.07 -9.65
N ILE A 525 4.78 -27.31 -9.22
CA ILE A 525 5.20 -27.58 -7.83
C ILE A 525 6.64 -27.11 -7.55
N GLU A 526 7.54 -27.21 -8.53
CA GLU A 526 8.91 -26.67 -8.40
C GLU A 526 8.91 -25.15 -8.23
N ASP A 527 8.11 -24.43 -9.02
CA ASP A 527 7.94 -22.97 -8.90
C ASP A 527 7.40 -22.59 -7.52
N LEU A 528 6.34 -23.26 -7.05
CA LEU A 528 5.76 -22.99 -5.74
C LEU A 528 6.74 -23.28 -4.59
N LYS A 529 7.54 -24.35 -4.68
CA LYS A 529 8.59 -24.65 -3.69
C LYS A 529 9.68 -23.58 -3.68
N SER A 530 10.08 -23.09 -4.86
CA SER A 530 11.04 -21.99 -5.00
C SER A 530 10.49 -20.71 -4.37
N PHE A 531 9.23 -20.36 -4.63
CA PHE A 531 8.58 -19.21 -4.01
C PHE A 531 8.51 -19.33 -2.49
N HIS A 532 8.06 -20.48 -1.97
CA HIS A 532 8.02 -20.75 -0.54
C HIS A 532 9.39 -20.53 0.12
N ALA A 533 10.47 -21.03 -0.50
CA ALA A 533 11.83 -20.81 0.00
C ALA A 533 12.21 -19.32 0.04
N SER A 534 11.85 -18.55 -0.99
CA SER A 534 12.18 -17.12 -1.09
C SER A 534 11.53 -16.26 0.01
N ILE A 535 10.32 -16.61 0.44
CA ILE A 535 9.57 -15.89 1.49
C ILE A 535 9.84 -16.41 2.90
N SER A 536 10.54 -17.54 3.03
CA SER A 536 10.86 -18.19 4.31
C SER A 536 12.15 -17.69 4.96
N SER A 537 12.79 -16.65 4.39
CA SER A 537 14.03 -16.11 4.94
C SER A 537 13.85 -15.66 6.41
N PRO A 538 14.74 -16.07 7.33
CA PRO A 538 14.60 -15.75 8.74
C PRO A 538 14.90 -14.27 9.02
N TYR A 539 14.14 -13.69 9.94
CA TYR A 539 14.39 -12.40 10.58
C TYR A 539 15.02 -12.65 11.97
N ASP A 540 16.08 -11.90 12.31
CA ASP A 540 16.82 -12.10 13.57
C ASP A 540 16.06 -11.47 14.76
N ARG A 541 15.14 -12.26 15.33
CA ARG A 541 14.37 -11.89 16.54
C ARG A 541 15.26 -11.66 17.76
N THR A 542 16.38 -12.37 17.86
CA THR A 542 17.32 -12.19 18.98
C THR A 542 18.03 -10.83 18.89
N ALA A 543 18.38 -10.38 17.69
CA ALA A 543 18.89 -9.02 17.48
C ALA A 543 17.81 -7.97 17.77
N SER A 544 16.57 -8.20 17.31
CA SER A 544 15.41 -7.34 17.56
C SER A 544 15.20 -7.09 19.07
N GLU A 545 15.13 -8.16 19.86
CA GLU A 545 15.00 -8.08 21.32
C GLU A 545 16.13 -7.27 21.98
N LYS A 546 17.38 -7.47 21.54
CA LYS A 546 18.53 -6.72 22.06
C LYS A 546 18.42 -5.22 21.75
N TRP A 547 17.95 -4.86 20.55
CA TRP A 547 17.72 -3.46 20.19
C TRP A 547 16.64 -2.83 21.07
N VAL A 548 15.52 -3.54 21.29
CA VAL A 548 14.43 -3.06 22.16
C VAL A 548 14.93 -2.85 23.59
N VAL A 549 15.67 -3.81 24.16
CA VAL A 549 16.22 -3.68 25.51
C VAL A 549 17.16 -2.49 25.63
N SER A 550 18.06 -2.30 24.67
CA SER A 550 18.97 -1.14 24.65
C SER A 550 18.19 0.18 24.58
N LEU A 551 17.20 0.28 23.70
CA LEU A 551 16.38 1.49 23.56
C LEU A 551 15.53 1.76 24.80
N GLN A 552 15.03 0.72 25.48
CA GLN A 552 14.30 0.86 26.74
C GLN A 552 15.20 1.40 27.87
N GLN A 553 16.47 1.00 27.91
CA GLN A 553 17.44 1.55 28.85
C GLN A 553 17.71 3.03 28.57
N ASP A 554 17.93 3.40 27.30
CA ASP A 554 18.12 4.79 26.88
C ASP A 554 16.88 5.65 27.21
N ARG A 555 15.68 5.10 26.99
CA ARG A 555 14.40 5.74 27.33
C ARG A 555 14.29 6.01 28.83
N ALA A 556 14.59 5.01 29.66
CA ALA A 556 14.51 5.13 31.12
C ALA A 556 15.50 6.19 31.64
N PHE A 557 16.71 6.23 31.09
CA PHE A 557 17.70 7.26 31.39
C PHE A 557 17.20 8.67 31.01
N ALA A 558 16.61 8.84 29.82
CA ALA A 558 16.05 10.12 29.40
C ALA A 558 14.86 10.57 30.28
N GLU A 559 14.01 9.64 30.72
CA GLU A 559 12.90 9.93 31.65
C GLU A 559 13.40 10.35 33.03
N GLU A 560 14.47 9.74 33.55
CA GLU A 560 15.10 10.17 34.80
C GLU A 560 15.62 11.61 34.71
N LEU A 561 16.29 11.96 33.62
CA LEU A 561 16.77 13.33 33.38
C LEU A 561 15.63 14.35 33.26
N LYS A 562 14.53 13.97 32.60
CA LYS A 562 13.32 14.79 32.50
C LYS A 562 12.71 15.01 33.88
N THR A 563 12.48 13.94 34.65
CA THR A 563 11.89 13.99 36.00
C THR A 563 12.73 14.89 36.90
N LYS A 564 14.05 14.71 36.92
CA LYS A 564 14.97 15.55 37.70
C LYS A 564 14.92 17.02 37.30
N SER A 565 14.70 17.32 36.03
CA SER A 565 14.56 18.70 35.54
C SER A 565 13.22 19.31 35.94
N GLU A 566 12.15 18.52 35.91
CA GLU A 566 10.79 18.92 36.29
C GLU A 566 10.63 19.13 37.80
N GLU A 567 11.23 18.27 38.63
CA GLU A 567 11.28 18.43 40.09
C GLU A 567 12.00 19.72 40.48
N LYS A 568 13.18 19.97 39.90
CA LYS A 568 13.91 21.23 40.12
C LYS A 568 13.13 22.45 39.62
N LEU A 569 12.40 22.31 38.51
CA LEU A 569 11.55 23.38 38.00
C LEU A 569 10.39 23.68 38.94
N ALA A 570 9.76 22.65 39.53
CA ALA A 570 8.69 22.81 40.51
C ALA A 570 9.21 23.51 41.77
N GLU A 571 10.36 23.08 42.29
CA GLU A 571 11.04 23.71 43.43
C GLU A 571 11.34 25.20 43.15
N LEU A 572 11.96 25.50 42.01
CA LEU A 572 12.23 26.90 41.61
C LEU A 572 10.93 27.70 41.46
N THR A 573 9.86 27.10 40.96
CA THR A 573 8.56 27.77 40.78
C THR A 573 7.93 28.13 42.12
N GLU A 574 8.01 27.24 43.11
CA GLU A 574 7.55 27.52 44.48
C GLU A 574 8.40 28.61 45.15
N GLN A 575 9.72 28.54 45.00
CA GLN A 575 10.64 29.57 45.49
C GLN A 575 10.36 30.94 44.84
N MET A 576 10.13 30.97 43.52
CA MET A 576 9.73 32.17 42.79
C MET A 576 8.41 32.74 43.32
N LYS A 577 7.41 31.89 43.60
CA LYS A 577 6.13 32.32 44.17
C LYS A 577 6.31 32.98 45.55
N SER A 578 7.05 32.33 46.45
CA SER A 578 7.37 32.87 47.78
C SER A 578 8.09 34.23 47.70
N VAL A 579 9.09 34.34 46.83
CA VAL A 579 9.83 35.59 46.63
C VAL A 579 8.94 36.67 46.01
N SER A 580 8.08 36.33 45.06
CA SER A 580 7.13 37.27 44.43
C SER A 580 6.12 37.82 45.44
N GLU A 581 5.53 36.96 46.26
CA GLU A 581 4.57 37.37 47.31
C GLU A 581 5.22 38.33 48.33
N ALA A 582 6.46 38.06 48.72
CA ALA A 582 7.21 38.94 49.60
C ALA A 582 7.58 40.28 48.93
N ILE A 583 7.99 40.28 47.65
CA ILE A 583 8.22 41.49 46.86
C ILE A 583 6.96 42.35 46.79
N ASP A 584 5.79 41.73 46.59
CA ASP A 584 4.48 42.38 46.55
C ASP A 584 4.10 43.01 47.90
N LEU A 585 4.26 42.25 49.00
CA LEU A 585 3.94 42.72 50.35
C LEU A 585 4.84 43.89 50.79
N ILE A 586 6.15 43.78 50.55
CA ILE A 586 7.12 44.83 50.87
C ILE A 586 6.88 46.06 49.99
N GLY A 587 6.58 45.86 48.70
CA GLY A 587 6.20 46.91 47.76
C GLY A 587 5.02 47.74 48.29
N LYS A 588 3.89 47.07 48.58
CA LYS A 588 2.67 47.71 49.11
C LYS A 588 2.85 48.44 50.43
N ALA A 589 3.76 47.98 51.29
CA ALA A 589 4.05 48.62 52.58
C ALA A 589 4.86 49.93 52.45
N GLY A 590 5.49 50.13 51.28
CA GLY A 590 6.20 51.36 50.92
C GLY A 590 7.69 51.31 51.24
N VAL A 591 8.46 50.59 50.43
CA VAL A 591 9.92 50.37 50.56
C VAL A 591 10.74 51.67 50.67
N GLU A 592 10.19 52.79 50.17
CA GLU A 592 10.77 54.13 50.27
C GLU A 592 11.05 54.57 51.72
N LYS A 593 10.29 54.06 52.71
CA LYS A 593 10.39 54.45 54.13
C LYS A 593 11.66 53.94 54.83
N ILE A 594 12.25 52.86 54.33
CA ILE A 594 13.45 52.25 54.93
C ILE A 594 14.69 52.39 54.04
N GLY A 595 14.53 52.78 52.77
CA GLY A 595 15.60 52.82 51.77
C GLY A 595 15.78 51.47 51.06
N LYS A 596 15.90 51.46 49.72
CA LYS A 596 15.85 50.22 48.92
C LYS A 596 17.11 49.35 48.99
N GLU A 597 18.19 49.91 49.54
CA GLU A 597 19.43 49.21 49.88
C GLU A 597 19.47 48.80 51.37
N ALA A 598 18.50 49.25 52.17
CA ALA A 598 18.45 48.87 53.57
C ALA A 598 18.15 47.39 53.74
N GLN A 599 18.75 46.83 54.78
CA GLN A 599 18.57 45.44 55.13
C GLN A 599 17.11 45.15 55.48
N LEU A 600 16.55 44.11 54.87
CA LEU A 600 15.25 43.58 55.25
C LEU A 600 15.40 42.80 56.57
N SER A 601 15.27 43.53 57.69
CA SER A 601 15.31 43.03 59.06
C SER A 601 13.91 43.06 59.69
N LEU A 602 13.72 42.34 60.80
CA LEU A 602 12.46 42.37 61.56
C LEU A 602 12.06 43.81 61.95
N GLU A 603 13.02 44.63 62.36
CA GLU A 603 12.79 46.02 62.74
C GLU A 603 12.39 46.89 61.55
N ASN A 604 13.10 46.75 60.42
CA ASN A 604 12.79 47.52 59.21
C ASN A 604 11.44 47.11 58.60
N LEU A 605 11.09 45.82 58.65
CA LEU A 605 9.77 45.33 58.21
C LEU A 605 8.64 45.79 59.14
N LYS A 606 8.87 45.90 60.46
CA LYS A 606 7.92 46.52 61.39
C LYS A 606 7.76 48.02 61.13
N ALA A 607 8.85 48.73 60.85
CA ALA A 607 8.85 50.16 60.53
C ALA A 607 8.07 50.48 59.24
N LEU A 608 7.93 49.51 58.33
CA LEU A 608 7.06 49.60 57.15
C LEU A 608 5.55 49.53 57.47
N GLY A 609 5.18 49.19 58.71
CA GLY A 609 3.77 49.05 59.13
C GLY A 609 3.14 47.71 58.70
N MET A 610 3.97 46.71 58.38
CA MET A 610 3.51 45.38 57.98
C MET A 610 2.89 44.63 59.18
N ALA A 611 1.81 43.89 58.94
CA ALA A 611 1.19 43.04 59.96
C ALA A 611 2.10 41.83 60.28
N PRO A 612 2.05 41.27 61.51
CA PRO A 612 2.91 40.14 61.90
C PRO A 612 2.91 38.95 60.92
N PRO A 613 1.78 38.52 60.33
CA PRO A 613 1.78 37.47 59.31
C PRO A 613 2.54 37.86 58.02
N GLN A 614 2.44 39.12 57.59
CA GLN A 614 3.13 39.62 56.39
C GLN A 614 4.65 39.68 56.60
N ILE A 615 5.07 40.06 57.82
CA ILE A 615 6.48 40.07 58.22
C ILE A 615 7.06 38.65 58.17
N GLN A 616 6.31 37.63 58.61
CA GLN A 616 6.75 36.24 58.53
C GLN A 616 6.97 35.79 57.09
N VAL A 617 6.06 36.10 56.17
CA VAL A 617 6.20 35.79 54.74
C VAL A 617 7.45 36.45 54.14
N ALA A 618 7.68 37.73 54.45
CA ALA A 618 8.85 38.45 53.97
C ALA A 618 10.17 37.87 54.51
N LEU A 619 10.23 37.55 55.81
CA LEU A 619 11.44 36.95 56.42
C LEU A 619 11.70 35.53 55.90
N LEU A 620 10.64 34.74 55.65
CA LEU A 620 10.78 33.42 55.04
C LEU A 620 11.42 33.53 53.65
N ALA A 621 10.94 34.45 52.80
CA ALA A 621 11.51 34.66 51.48
C ALA A 621 12.97 35.16 51.52
N VAL A 622 13.31 36.02 52.49
CA VAL A 622 14.70 36.44 52.75
C VAL A 622 15.57 35.23 53.09
N ASP A 623 15.12 34.34 53.96
CA ASP A 623 15.87 33.14 54.31
C ASP A 623 15.97 32.13 53.15
N THR A 624 14.92 32.01 52.33
CA THR A 624 14.95 31.23 51.08
C THR A 624 16.04 31.74 50.15
N ILE A 625 16.13 33.07 49.93
CA ILE A 625 17.17 33.67 49.08
C ILE A 625 18.57 33.49 49.69
N LYS A 626 18.73 33.67 51.01
CA LYS A 626 20.02 33.43 51.70
C LYS A 626 20.52 32.01 51.50
N LYS A 627 19.63 31.00 51.58
CA LYS A 627 19.99 29.59 51.37
C LYS A 627 20.41 29.31 49.92
N MET A 628 19.80 29.99 48.95
CA MET A 628 20.07 29.77 47.52
C MET A 628 21.33 30.45 47.00
N ILE A 629 21.78 31.54 47.63
CA ILE A 629 23.00 32.26 47.24
C ILE A 629 24.09 31.91 48.25
N SER A 630 24.75 30.76 48.04
CA SER A 630 25.88 30.36 48.87
C SER A 630 26.97 31.44 48.88
N GLY A 631 27.29 31.98 50.05
CA GLY A 631 28.47 32.84 50.27
C GLY A 631 28.24 34.34 50.46
N ILE A 632 27.00 34.83 50.51
CA ILE A 632 26.75 36.24 50.85
C ILE A 632 26.51 36.40 52.35
N GLY A 633 27.50 36.92 53.06
CA GLY A 633 27.37 37.40 54.44
C GLY A 633 26.66 38.75 54.56
N GLU A 634 26.04 39.25 53.49
CA GLU A 634 25.48 40.60 53.40
C GLU A 634 23.95 40.67 53.55
N ALA A 635 23.51 41.81 54.04
CA ALA A 635 22.13 42.25 54.15
C ALA A 635 21.33 42.03 52.84
N ILE A 636 20.22 41.28 52.91
CA ILE A 636 19.28 41.19 51.79
C ILE A 636 18.44 42.47 51.75
N SER A 637 18.60 43.25 50.69
CA SER A 637 17.79 44.41 50.38
C SER A 637 16.66 44.07 49.40
N TYR A 638 15.73 45.00 49.20
CA TYR A 638 14.65 44.83 48.22
C TYR A 638 15.16 44.71 46.78
N LEU A 639 16.24 45.41 46.43
CA LEU A 639 16.89 45.26 45.10
C LEU A 639 17.53 43.88 44.93
N ASN A 640 18.12 43.35 46.00
CA ASN A 640 18.68 41.99 45.99
C ASN A 640 17.60 40.93 45.79
N MET A 641 16.40 41.11 46.37
CA MET A 641 15.25 40.23 46.13
C MET A 641 14.80 40.22 44.67
N LEU A 642 14.68 41.39 44.03
CA LEU A 642 14.32 41.50 42.61
C LEU A 642 15.38 40.87 41.69
N ALA A 643 16.67 41.07 42.00
CA ALA A 643 17.76 40.45 41.25
C ALA A 643 17.77 38.92 41.43
N ALA A 644 17.51 38.43 42.65
CA ALA A 644 17.40 37.01 42.95
C ALA A 644 16.21 36.36 42.22
N TYR A 645 15.03 37.00 42.24
CA TYR A 645 13.85 36.54 41.50
C TYR A 645 14.14 36.37 40.00
N ASN A 646 14.81 37.36 39.38
CA ASN A 646 15.18 37.28 37.97
C ASN A 646 16.16 36.14 37.68
N ARG A 647 17.15 35.89 38.55
CA ARG A 647 18.05 34.73 38.41
C ARG A 647 17.32 33.39 38.54
N LEU A 648 16.32 33.31 39.42
CA LEU A 648 15.48 32.10 39.55
C LEU A 648 14.63 31.89 38.30
N LYS A 649 14.07 32.97 37.76
CA LYS A 649 13.31 32.97 36.50
C LYS A 649 14.16 32.49 35.32
N ASP A 650 15.40 32.97 35.19
CA ASP A 650 16.32 32.53 34.14
C ASP A 650 16.66 31.05 34.27
N LYS A 651 17.02 30.58 35.47
CA LYS A 651 17.27 29.15 35.75
C LYS A 651 16.06 28.26 35.46
N ALA A 652 14.86 28.71 35.83
CA ALA A 652 13.61 28.02 35.51
C ALA A 652 13.37 27.98 34.00
N GLY A 653 13.74 29.05 33.27
CA GLY A 653 13.76 29.07 31.81
C GLY A 653 14.66 28.00 31.21
N ASP A 654 15.90 27.89 31.67
CA ASP A 654 16.87 26.89 31.19
C ASP A 654 16.40 25.46 31.46
N LEU A 655 15.85 25.19 32.65
CA LEU A 655 15.29 23.87 32.98
C LEU A 655 14.08 23.51 32.13
N ARG A 656 13.22 24.47 31.77
CA ARG A 656 12.12 24.23 30.81
C ARG A 656 12.66 23.82 29.44
N VAL A 657 13.72 24.48 28.97
CA VAL A 657 14.36 24.11 27.69
C VAL A 657 14.95 22.69 27.76
N GLN A 658 15.58 22.32 28.88
CA GLN A 658 16.11 20.97 29.10
C GLN A 658 15.01 19.90 29.16
N SER A 659 13.95 20.12 29.94
CA SER A 659 12.80 19.21 30.02
C SER A 659 12.16 18.98 28.64
N ARG A 660 12.01 20.04 27.83
CA ARG A 660 11.52 19.91 26.44
C ARG A 660 12.46 19.10 25.56
N LYS A 661 13.77 19.29 25.71
CA LYS A 661 14.77 18.49 25.00
C LYS A 661 14.63 17.01 25.35
N HIS A 662 14.57 16.68 26.64
CA HIS A 662 14.39 15.29 27.09
C HIS A 662 13.06 14.69 26.62
N THR A 663 11.98 15.47 26.61
CA THR A 663 10.69 15.04 26.06
C THR A 663 10.81 14.67 24.57
N LYS A 664 11.56 15.47 23.78
CA LYS A 664 11.83 15.17 22.37
C LYS A 664 12.71 13.92 22.21
N ASP A 665 13.74 13.77 23.04
CA ASP A 665 14.62 12.61 23.02
C ASP A 665 13.83 11.32 23.32
N ILE A 666 12.93 11.36 24.32
CA ILE A 666 12.02 10.25 24.65
C ILE A 666 11.12 9.92 23.46
N ALA A 667 10.50 10.91 22.82
CA ALA A 667 9.66 10.68 21.64
C ALA A 667 10.43 10.06 20.46
N GLN A 668 11.71 10.44 20.26
CA GLN A 668 12.56 9.81 19.26
C GLN A 668 12.90 8.37 19.59
N ILE A 669 13.15 8.05 20.86
CA ILE A 669 13.43 6.69 21.30
C ILE A 669 12.16 5.83 21.19
N ASP A 670 11.01 6.36 21.60
CA ASP A 670 9.71 5.68 21.49
C ASP A 670 9.39 5.33 20.02
N GLY A 671 9.64 6.24 19.08
CA GLY A 671 9.49 5.97 17.65
C GLY A 671 10.44 4.90 17.12
N LYS A 672 11.67 4.83 17.62
CA LYS A 672 12.62 3.74 17.27
C LYS A 672 12.17 2.40 17.84
N ILE A 673 11.63 2.37 19.06
CA ILE A 673 11.04 1.18 19.66
C ILE A 673 9.83 0.72 18.84
N GLU A 674 8.94 1.65 18.46
CA GLU A 674 7.79 1.36 17.59
C GLU A 674 8.23 0.76 16.25
N LEU A 675 9.32 1.27 15.65
CA LEU A 675 9.87 0.71 14.42
C LEU A 675 10.30 -0.75 14.60
N VAL A 676 11.07 -1.06 15.65
CA VAL A 676 11.52 -2.44 15.90
C VAL A 676 10.33 -3.37 16.15
N GLN A 677 9.35 -2.95 16.94
CA GLN A 677 8.12 -3.70 17.18
C GLN A 677 7.27 -3.87 15.91
N THR A 678 7.31 -2.90 14.99
CA THR A 678 6.63 -2.99 13.69
C THR A 678 7.32 -4.01 12.79
N LEU A 679 8.65 -4.11 12.82
CA LEU A 679 9.41 -5.14 12.11
C LEU A 679 9.12 -6.54 12.66
N ASP A 680 8.99 -6.67 13.98
CA ASP A 680 8.55 -7.90 14.64
C ASP A 680 7.15 -8.32 14.16
N LYS A 681 6.17 -7.39 14.16
CA LYS A 681 4.82 -7.66 13.66
C LYS A 681 4.79 -8.00 12.17
N LEU A 682 5.66 -7.37 11.38
CA LEU A 682 5.78 -7.65 9.95
C LEU A 682 6.27 -9.07 9.71
N ASP A 683 7.22 -9.54 10.53
CA ASP A 683 7.69 -10.91 10.49
C ASP A 683 6.65 -11.93 11.00
N ASP A 684 5.82 -11.57 11.97
CA ASP A 684 4.67 -12.38 12.39
C ASP A 684 3.68 -12.56 11.23
N GLY A 685 3.25 -11.47 10.59
CA GLY A 685 2.36 -11.51 9.44
C GLY A 685 2.96 -12.24 8.23
N ARG A 686 4.28 -12.14 8.03
CA ARG A 686 5.01 -12.93 7.02
C ARG A 686 4.85 -14.43 7.30
N TRP A 687 5.02 -14.88 8.54
CA TRP A 687 4.88 -16.30 8.87
C TRP A 687 3.43 -16.79 8.73
N GLU A 688 2.43 -15.98 9.03
CA GLU A 688 1.03 -16.32 8.73
C GLU A 688 0.82 -16.57 7.23
N TYR A 689 1.36 -15.68 6.38
CA TYR A 689 1.34 -15.86 4.93
C TYR A 689 2.07 -17.14 4.49
N VAL A 690 3.28 -17.39 5.02
CA VAL A 690 4.09 -18.58 4.69
C VAL A 690 3.36 -19.87 5.07
N ASN A 691 2.67 -19.89 6.20
CA ASN A 691 1.91 -21.05 6.66
C ASN A 691 0.72 -21.33 5.74
N GLU A 692 -0.05 -20.31 5.35
CA GLU A 692 -1.15 -20.47 4.39
C GLU A 692 -0.62 -20.89 3.01
N PHE A 693 0.49 -20.30 2.56
CA PHE A 693 1.14 -20.67 1.30
C PHE A 693 1.66 -22.13 1.32
N SER A 694 2.09 -22.64 2.47
CA SER A 694 2.49 -24.04 2.63
C SER A 694 1.34 -25.01 2.38
N ASN A 695 0.10 -24.63 2.72
CA ASN A 695 -1.08 -25.43 2.41
C ASN A 695 -1.28 -25.56 0.89
N LEU A 696 -1.08 -24.47 0.14
CA LEU A 696 -1.13 -24.49 -1.33
C LEU A 696 -0.04 -25.41 -1.91
N VAL A 697 1.20 -25.30 -1.41
CA VAL A 697 2.30 -26.19 -1.84
C VAL A 697 1.93 -27.65 -1.61
N ALA A 698 1.36 -27.99 -0.45
CA ALA A 698 0.96 -29.35 -0.12
C ALA A 698 -0.18 -29.87 -1.01
N ASP A 699 -1.21 -29.05 -1.27
CA ASP A 699 -2.32 -29.40 -2.16
C ASP A 699 -1.83 -29.67 -3.59
N VAL A 700 -0.99 -28.79 -4.15
CA VAL A 700 -0.45 -28.95 -5.51
C VAL A 700 0.53 -30.11 -5.60
N GLU A 701 1.32 -30.38 -4.54
CA GLU A 701 2.19 -31.54 -4.50
C GLU A 701 1.39 -32.85 -4.53
N LYS A 702 0.24 -32.90 -3.83
CA LYS A 702 -0.66 -34.05 -3.89
C LYS A 702 -1.15 -34.28 -5.32
N PHE A 703 -1.63 -33.25 -6.01
CA PHE A 703 -2.05 -33.36 -7.41
C PHE A 703 -0.90 -33.82 -8.32
N SER A 704 0.30 -33.26 -8.15
CA SER A 704 1.47 -33.66 -8.94
C SER A 704 1.82 -35.14 -8.76
N ARG A 705 1.59 -35.74 -7.58
CA ARG A 705 1.78 -37.18 -7.36
C ARG A 705 0.71 -38.01 -8.09
N GLU A 706 -0.52 -37.54 -8.13
CA GLU A 706 -1.65 -38.22 -8.79
C GLU A 706 -1.47 -38.28 -10.32
N PHE A 707 -0.76 -37.33 -10.94
CA PHE A 707 -0.43 -37.35 -12.36
C PHE A 707 0.89 -38.04 -12.71
N LYS A 708 1.55 -38.67 -11.73
CA LYS A 708 2.76 -39.46 -11.98
C LYS A 708 2.39 -40.74 -12.72
N GLN A 709 3.05 -40.98 -13.85
CA GLN A 709 2.74 -42.11 -14.73
C GLN A 709 3.21 -43.44 -14.13
N ASP A 710 2.27 -44.35 -13.87
CA ASP A 710 2.55 -45.76 -13.57
C ASP A 710 2.55 -46.58 -14.86
N LYS A 711 3.74 -46.72 -15.47
CA LYS A 711 3.91 -47.44 -16.74
C LYS A 711 3.61 -48.95 -16.66
N SER A 712 3.30 -49.49 -15.48
CA SER A 712 2.81 -50.87 -15.35
C SER A 712 1.35 -51.02 -15.79
N LEU A 713 0.59 -49.91 -15.86
CA LEU A 713 -0.80 -49.87 -16.32
C LEU A 713 -0.90 -49.50 -17.81
N PRO A 714 -1.90 -50.05 -18.53
CA PRO A 714 -2.22 -49.63 -19.89
C PRO A 714 -2.45 -48.11 -20.00
N VAL A 715 -2.10 -47.54 -21.14
CA VAL A 715 -2.20 -46.07 -21.35
C VAL A 715 -3.66 -45.60 -21.28
N GLU A 716 -4.60 -46.44 -21.68
CA GLU A 716 -6.04 -46.19 -21.66
C GLU A 716 -6.54 -45.98 -20.23
N LEU A 717 -6.15 -46.87 -19.31
CA LEU A 717 -6.53 -46.78 -17.89
C LEU A 717 -5.88 -45.56 -17.20
N ARG A 718 -4.65 -45.23 -17.59
CA ARG A 718 -3.97 -44.02 -17.12
C ARG A 718 -4.64 -42.75 -17.65
N ALA A 719 -5.09 -42.76 -18.90
CA ALA A 719 -5.83 -41.66 -19.50
C ALA A 719 -7.19 -41.46 -18.82
N ASP A 720 -7.94 -42.53 -18.55
CA ASP A 720 -9.19 -42.46 -17.77
C ASP A 720 -8.98 -41.83 -16.39
N THR A 721 -7.92 -42.28 -15.70
CA THR A 721 -7.55 -41.75 -14.38
C THR A 721 -7.17 -40.27 -14.48
N ALA A 722 -6.38 -39.89 -15.48
CA ALA A 722 -5.96 -38.50 -15.68
C ALA A 722 -7.16 -37.60 -16.03
N ILE A 723 -8.05 -38.02 -16.93
CA ILE A 723 -9.27 -37.28 -17.29
C ILE A 723 -10.13 -37.02 -16.06
N ALA A 724 -10.38 -38.05 -15.25
CA ALA A 724 -11.18 -37.91 -14.03
C ALA A 724 -10.53 -36.92 -13.05
N ARG A 725 -9.20 -36.95 -12.90
CA ARG A 725 -8.45 -36.08 -11.98
C ARG A 725 -8.28 -34.65 -12.48
N ILE A 726 -8.18 -34.45 -13.79
CA ILE A 726 -8.10 -33.11 -14.37
C ILE A 726 -9.32 -32.28 -13.95
N ALA A 727 -10.53 -32.86 -13.99
CA ALA A 727 -11.74 -32.15 -13.58
C ALA A 727 -11.69 -31.65 -12.12
N ASP A 728 -11.21 -32.49 -11.20
CA ASP A 728 -11.03 -32.13 -9.78
C ASP A 728 -10.01 -30.99 -9.60
N VAL A 729 -8.88 -31.09 -10.30
CA VAL A 729 -7.76 -30.14 -10.19
C VAL A 729 -8.12 -28.80 -10.82
N VAL A 730 -8.81 -28.81 -11.97
CA VAL A 730 -9.34 -27.59 -12.61
C VAL A 730 -10.38 -26.92 -11.71
N LYS A 731 -11.27 -27.70 -11.07
CA LYS A 731 -12.23 -27.16 -10.10
C LYS A 731 -11.51 -26.48 -8.93
N TYR A 732 -10.43 -27.08 -8.41
CA TYR A 732 -9.59 -26.47 -7.38
C TYR A 732 -8.91 -25.19 -7.88
N MET A 733 -8.24 -25.21 -9.03
CA MET A 733 -7.58 -24.03 -9.58
C MET A 733 -8.55 -22.86 -9.86
N LYS A 734 -9.80 -23.15 -10.21
CA LYS A 734 -10.86 -22.14 -10.35
C LYS A 734 -11.16 -21.41 -9.04
N THR A 735 -11.03 -22.03 -7.87
CA THR A 735 -11.22 -21.34 -6.58
C THR A 735 -10.12 -20.30 -6.33
N ILE A 736 -8.89 -20.58 -6.78
CA ILE A 736 -7.73 -19.65 -6.71
C ILE A 736 -7.94 -18.46 -7.66
N GLN A 737 -8.54 -18.70 -8.83
CA GLN A 737 -8.83 -17.66 -9.82
C GLN A 737 -9.96 -16.73 -9.39
N GLN A 738 -11.03 -17.28 -8.80
CA GLN A 738 -12.28 -16.56 -8.49
C GLN A 738 -12.27 -15.82 -7.16
N SER A 739 -11.49 -16.30 -6.19
CA SER A 739 -11.20 -15.58 -4.95
C SER A 739 -10.26 -14.44 -5.23
#